data_AF-A0A0X3V6B9-F1
#
_entry.id   AF-A0A0X3V6B9-F1
#
_cell.length_a   1.000
_cell.length_b   1.000
_cell.length_c   1.000
_cell.angle_alpha   90.00
_cell.angle_beta   90.00
_cell.angle_gamma   90.00
#
_symmetry.space_group_name_H-M   'P 1'
#
loop_
_entity.id
_entity.type
_entity.pdbx_description
1 polymer ?
#
loop_
_entity_poly.entity_id
_entity_poly.type
_entity_poly.pdbx_seq_one_letter_code
_entity_poly.pdbx_strand_id
1 'polypeptide(L)'
;MTGSTEDYAPHPHIGGRIAALRALAAWRGAAPGAPRVVVVTGGSGSGRSRLLTGFLVLCEPEYRKQLPLDEMDPSTVPPELPVPAVPAAEGLTAAQVLWLLADHYDLNATSIEGVYAELAALDEPVTVVVPDVDRAGPVRAAGESARLVREVLAPLAATETVRLLAEVPRPLAAELAEGLPSGTMQIIDLDEPEWADPEVLVLHAQAALNPEFGAPELPFTVDPAARLALGAAIGRRAGTSPLVVQLAVTCILMAPEGFDPADERHLPTSVGEALDLHAERLGADPQTLRFLLTPLALAEADGIPVQLWARLASTVAGQDMSQAIAGGMLLAGPFVQPEEQEAEQEQGGDAAGGEQGEGGRTLLRLLHPALGDEIRAGLPNVAAAQTQIAMALLEAVPEQDWSKADPYVRDHIAGHTLEAGLLPQLLTDPALFVHADSVPLRAAIEAVPAEELGAPARTYLRTAPLLTRTQAPTTLRAALLETAFVEDGLADYAEAIHQRLGLELPWQTLWSLSLLGISAVTVGSLPRAEGPATPVAVLAVPAGTPGAHPIGDPREESRSAVLVRGLVRPEDLGDTDTDLTQVLRPSEDERAAAALISDTSFTAADLSPDGILLVATERGAKALRIRPADLAIAS
;
A
#
# COMPACT_ATOMS: atom_id res chain seq x y z
N MET A 1 -3.99 2.07 -49.10
CA MET A 1 -2.91 2.68 -49.91
C MET A 1 -1.61 2.36 -49.22
N THR A 2 -0.64 1.86 -49.98
CA THR A 2 0.66 1.36 -49.53
C THR A 2 1.65 2.52 -49.38
N GLY A 3 1.69 3.15 -48.20
CA GLY A 3 2.84 3.94 -47.77
C GLY A 3 3.87 3.00 -47.13
N SER A 4 5.16 3.20 -47.42
CA SER A 4 6.25 2.46 -46.81
C SER A 4 6.23 2.67 -45.30
N THR A 5 5.94 1.62 -44.54
CA THR A 5 5.97 1.57 -43.07
C THR A 5 7.41 1.58 -42.50
N GLU A 6 8.40 2.01 -43.29
CA GLU A 6 9.83 1.94 -42.95
C GLU A 6 10.31 3.10 -42.06
N ASP A 7 9.56 4.22 -41.98
CA ASP A 7 9.99 5.43 -41.25
C ASP A 7 9.35 5.60 -39.85
N TYR A 8 8.52 4.66 -39.38
CA TYR A 8 7.83 4.79 -38.10
C TYR A 8 8.28 3.74 -37.09
N ALA A 9 8.88 4.18 -35.98
CA ALA A 9 9.12 3.32 -34.83
C ALA A 9 7.78 2.89 -34.23
N PRO A 10 7.52 1.59 -34.05
CA PRO A 10 6.25 1.12 -33.49
C PRO A 10 6.04 1.72 -32.10
N HIS A 11 4.86 2.30 -31.86
CA HIS A 11 4.57 2.93 -30.58
C HIS A 11 4.54 1.87 -29.46
N PRO A 12 5.22 2.09 -28.32
CA PRO A 12 5.35 1.10 -27.26
C PRO A 12 4.04 0.76 -26.55
N HIS A 13 2.96 1.48 -26.79
CA HIS A 13 1.65 1.22 -26.18
C HIS A 13 0.49 1.17 -27.18
N ILE A 14 0.71 1.55 -28.44
CA ILE A 14 -0.37 1.69 -29.44
C ILE A 14 0.00 0.83 -30.65
N GLY A 15 -0.87 -0.11 -30.99
CA GLY A 15 -0.67 -1.07 -32.06
C GLY A 15 -1.10 -2.48 -31.64
N GLY A 16 -1.82 -3.16 -32.54
CA GLY A 16 -2.43 -4.47 -32.29
C GLY A 16 -3.66 -4.43 -31.38
N ARG A 17 -4.21 -5.62 -31.09
CA ARG A 17 -5.45 -5.82 -30.31
C ARG A 17 -6.62 -5.01 -30.88
N ILE A 18 -6.71 -4.92 -32.20
CA ILE A 18 -7.64 -4.06 -32.95
C ILE A 18 -9.09 -4.28 -32.52
N ALA A 19 -9.51 -5.54 -32.33
CA ALA A 19 -10.86 -5.85 -31.89
C ALA A 19 -11.17 -5.23 -30.51
N ALA A 20 -10.25 -5.38 -29.55
CA ALA A 20 -10.40 -4.83 -28.21
C ALA A 20 -10.42 -3.29 -28.24
N LEU A 21 -9.48 -2.66 -28.95
CA LEU A 21 -9.45 -1.20 -29.11
C LEU A 21 -10.73 -0.67 -29.76
N ARG A 22 -11.28 -1.36 -30.75
CA ARG A 22 -12.56 -1.00 -31.39
C ARG A 22 -13.72 -1.09 -30.40
N ALA A 23 -13.76 -2.13 -29.56
CA ALA A 23 -14.76 -2.25 -28.50
C ALA A 23 -14.63 -1.12 -27.46
N LEU A 24 -13.41 -0.78 -27.05
CA LEU A 24 -13.15 0.33 -26.12
C LEU A 24 -13.51 1.70 -26.71
N ALA A 25 -13.19 1.94 -27.98
CA ALA A 25 -13.58 3.17 -28.69
C ALA A 25 -15.12 3.30 -28.80
N ALA A 26 -15.80 2.20 -29.15
CA ALA A 26 -17.26 2.15 -29.20
C ALA A 26 -17.91 2.38 -27.82
N TRP A 27 -17.34 1.78 -26.77
CA TRP A 27 -17.75 2.00 -25.39
C TRP A 27 -17.56 3.46 -24.97
N ARG A 28 -16.41 4.06 -25.28
CA ARG A 28 -16.09 5.45 -24.91
C ARG A 28 -17.06 6.44 -25.55
N GLY A 29 -17.43 6.19 -26.81
CA GLY A 29 -18.39 6.99 -27.57
C GLY A 29 -19.86 6.69 -27.31
N ALA A 30 -20.18 5.77 -26.40
CA ALA A 30 -21.54 5.33 -26.11
C ALA A 30 -22.31 4.90 -27.39
N ALA A 31 -21.64 4.15 -28.27
CA ALA A 31 -22.25 3.68 -29.52
C ALA A 31 -23.53 2.85 -29.23
N PRO A 32 -24.54 2.86 -30.12
CA PRO A 32 -25.76 2.09 -29.91
C PRO A 32 -25.48 0.60 -29.65
N GLY A 33 -25.97 0.09 -28.51
CA GLY A 33 -25.76 -1.30 -28.09
C GLY A 33 -24.42 -1.57 -27.39
N ALA A 34 -23.55 -0.56 -27.24
CA ALA A 34 -22.35 -0.71 -26.42
C ALA A 34 -22.72 -0.85 -24.94
N PRO A 35 -22.08 -1.77 -24.20
CA PRO A 35 -22.31 -1.94 -22.77
C PRO A 35 -21.90 -0.66 -22.02
N ARG A 36 -22.38 -0.53 -20.78
CA ARG A 36 -21.96 0.53 -19.87
C ARG A 36 -20.70 0.15 -19.12
N VAL A 37 -20.57 -1.13 -18.79
CA VAL A 37 -19.45 -1.70 -18.04
C VAL A 37 -18.63 -2.57 -18.99
N VAL A 38 -17.33 -2.32 -19.04
CA VAL A 38 -16.37 -3.17 -19.76
C VAL A 38 -15.33 -3.67 -18.77
N VAL A 39 -15.07 -4.97 -18.78
CA VAL A 39 -14.01 -5.58 -17.98
C VAL A 39 -12.98 -6.15 -18.92
N VAL A 40 -11.74 -5.69 -18.80
CA VAL A 40 -10.61 -6.27 -19.53
C VAL A 40 -9.93 -7.29 -18.61
N THR A 41 -9.79 -8.52 -19.11
CA THR A 41 -9.19 -9.64 -18.39
C THR A 41 -8.27 -10.43 -19.32
N GLY A 42 -7.55 -11.39 -18.76
CA GLY A 42 -6.60 -12.25 -19.46
C GLY A 42 -5.63 -12.89 -18.49
N GLY A 43 -4.82 -13.83 -18.98
CA GLY A 43 -3.71 -14.41 -18.25
C GLY A 43 -2.66 -13.37 -17.90
N SER A 44 -1.83 -13.69 -16.90
CA SER A 44 -0.74 -12.80 -16.48
C SER A 44 0.24 -12.56 -17.65
N GLY A 45 0.56 -11.30 -17.93
CA GLY A 45 1.41 -10.93 -19.08
C GLY A 45 0.70 -10.92 -20.44
N SER A 46 -0.63 -11.01 -20.50
CA SER A 46 -1.44 -10.92 -21.74
C SER A 46 -1.44 -9.52 -22.39
N GLY A 47 -0.97 -8.50 -21.65
CA GLY A 47 -0.86 -7.11 -22.12
C GLY A 47 -2.07 -6.23 -21.80
N ARG A 48 -2.86 -6.56 -20.78
CA ARG A 48 -4.01 -5.77 -20.31
C ARG A 48 -3.61 -4.32 -19.96
N SER A 49 -2.64 -4.13 -19.05
CA SER A 49 -2.15 -2.79 -18.70
C SER A 49 -1.64 -2.04 -19.92
N ARG A 50 -0.93 -2.71 -20.85
CA ARG A 50 -0.46 -2.10 -22.11
C ARG A 50 -1.63 -1.61 -22.98
N LEU A 51 -2.68 -2.41 -23.12
CA LEU A 51 -3.89 -2.05 -23.87
C LEU A 51 -4.59 -0.84 -23.24
N LEU A 52 -4.79 -0.86 -21.92
CA LEU A 52 -5.45 0.24 -21.19
C LEU A 52 -4.63 1.52 -21.28
N THR A 53 -3.31 1.46 -21.07
CA THR A 53 -2.42 2.61 -21.24
C THR A 53 -2.51 3.17 -22.65
N GLY A 54 -2.45 2.31 -23.68
CA GLY A 54 -2.61 2.76 -25.08
C GLY A 54 -3.96 3.43 -25.34
N PHE A 55 -5.05 2.88 -24.80
CA PHE A 55 -6.39 3.47 -24.88
C PHE A 55 -6.48 4.83 -24.16
N LEU A 56 -5.89 4.96 -22.96
CA LEU A 56 -5.87 6.21 -22.20
C LEU A 56 -5.04 7.29 -22.90
N VAL A 57 -3.89 6.93 -23.48
CA VAL A 57 -3.06 7.82 -24.30
C VAL A 57 -3.86 8.36 -25.50
N LEU A 58 -4.75 7.56 -26.11
CA LEU A 58 -5.64 8.00 -27.18
C LEU A 58 -6.78 8.93 -26.71
N CYS A 59 -7.16 8.85 -25.43
CA CYS A 59 -8.18 9.70 -24.81
C CYS A 59 -7.60 11.03 -24.30
N GLU A 60 -6.31 11.07 -23.94
CA GLU A 60 -5.65 12.25 -23.37
C GLU A 60 -5.33 13.30 -24.45
N PRO A 61 -5.89 14.53 -24.40
CA PRO A 61 -5.74 15.54 -25.45
C PRO A 61 -4.31 15.87 -25.85
N GLU A 62 -3.38 15.99 -24.90
CA GLU A 62 -2.00 16.39 -25.18
C GLU A 62 -1.18 15.28 -25.84
N TYR A 63 -1.40 14.02 -25.44
CA TYR A 63 -0.76 12.89 -26.12
C TYR A 63 -1.40 12.62 -27.47
N ARG A 64 -2.72 12.72 -27.58
CA ARG A 64 -3.49 12.51 -28.81
C ARG A 64 -2.99 13.36 -29.97
N LYS A 65 -2.58 14.62 -29.73
CA LYS A 65 -2.03 15.53 -30.75
C LYS A 65 -0.69 15.09 -31.33
N GLN A 66 0.05 14.24 -30.61
CA GLN A 66 1.38 13.76 -31.00
C GLN A 66 1.31 12.46 -31.82
N LEU A 67 0.12 11.84 -31.93
CA LEU A 67 -0.07 10.57 -32.60
C LEU A 67 -0.49 10.75 -34.06
N PRO A 68 -0.03 9.87 -34.98
CA PRO A 68 -0.43 9.89 -36.39
C PRO A 68 -1.84 9.28 -36.56
N LEU A 69 -2.87 9.93 -36.02
CA LEU A 69 -4.24 9.39 -36.01
C LEU A 69 -4.80 9.13 -37.41
N ASP A 70 -4.38 9.90 -38.41
CA ASP A 70 -4.80 9.75 -39.81
C ASP A 70 -4.30 8.45 -40.46
N GLU A 71 -3.27 7.82 -39.87
CA GLU A 71 -2.71 6.55 -40.31
C GLU A 71 -3.32 5.35 -39.59
N MET A 72 -4.10 5.59 -38.52
CA MET A 72 -4.74 4.55 -37.73
C MET A 72 -6.12 4.16 -38.31
N ASP A 73 -6.60 2.96 -37.97
CA ASP A 73 -8.00 2.58 -38.21
C ASP A 73 -8.92 3.51 -37.40
N PRO A 74 -9.78 4.34 -38.03
CA PRO A 74 -10.62 5.28 -37.30
C PRO A 74 -11.57 4.60 -36.30
N SER A 75 -11.87 3.31 -36.48
CA SER A 75 -12.72 2.55 -35.57
C SER A 75 -12.04 2.16 -34.26
N THR A 76 -10.70 2.25 -34.17
CA THR A 76 -9.94 1.99 -32.94
C THR A 76 -9.62 3.28 -32.17
N VAL A 77 -9.91 4.44 -32.76
CA VAL A 77 -9.64 5.75 -32.17
C VAL A 77 -10.90 6.21 -31.41
N PRO A 78 -10.83 6.38 -30.07
CA PRO A 78 -11.94 6.90 -29.30
C PRO A 78 -12.30 8.34 -29.72
N PRO A 79 -13.58 8.74 -29.60
CA PRO A 79 -14.00 10.11 -29.86
C PRO A 79 -13.38 11.09 -28.86
N GLU A 80 -13.24 12.34 -29.28
CA GLU A 80 -12.75 13.42 -28.43
C GLU A 80 -13.82 13.80 -27.40
N LEU A 81 -13.59 13.42 -26.15
CA LEU A 81 -14.47 13.62 -25.00
C LEU A 81 -13.58 13.98 -23.78
N PRO A 82 -14.13 14.52 -22.68
CA PRO A 82 -13.37 14.80 -21.47
C PRO A 82 -12.58 13.57 -20.99
N VAL A 83 -11.41 13.78 -20.39
CA VAL A 83 -10.57 12.68 -19.91
C VAL A 83 -11.34 11.90 -18.83
N PRO A 84 -11.36 10.55 -18.87
CA PRO A 84 -12.00 9.77 -17.82
C PRO A 84 -11.27 9.90 -16.48
N ALA A 85 -11.97 9.67 -15.37
CA ALA A 85 -11.31 9.48 -14.09
C ALA A 85 -10.52 8.18 -14.09
N VAL A 86 -9.23 8.24 -13.71
CA VAL A 86 -8.33 7.07 -13.68
C VAL A 86 -7.68 6.91 -12.31
N PRO A 87 -8.39 6.40 -11.29
CA PRO A 87 -7.76 6.11 -10.01
C PRO A 87 -6.84 4.89 -10.17
N ALA A 88 -5.53 5.11 -10.12
CA ALA A 88 -4.55 4.02 -10.17
C ALA A 88 -4.67 3.17 -8.91
N ALA A 89 -5.04 1.89 -9.05
CA ALA A 89 -5.29 1.02 -7.91
C ALA A 89 -4.00 0.61 -7.18
N GLU A 90 -2.85 0.68 -7.86
CA GLU A 90 -1.55 0.24 -7.35
C GLU A 90 -1.24 0.81 -5.96
N GLY A 91 -1.04 -0.07 -4.97
CA GLY A 91 -0.71 0.30 -3.60
C GLY A 91 -1.87 0.91 -2.79
N LEU A 92 -3.03 1.17 -3.41
CA LEU A 92 -4.17 1.80 -2.77
C LEU A 92 -5.20 0.80 -2.27
N THR A 93 -5.77 1.10 -1.11
CA THR A 93 -6.96 0.39 -0.61
C THR A 93 -8.21 0.73 -1.44
N ALA A 94 -9.20 -0.15 -1.42
CA ALA A 94 -10.51 0.03 -2.03
C ALA A 94 -11.15 1.36 -1.59
N ALA A 95 -11.06 1.69 -0.30
CA ALA A 95 -11.55 2.95 0.24
C ALA A 95 -10.80 4.16 -0.37
N GLN A 96 -9.47 4.11 -0.47
CA GLN A 96 -8.69 5.19 -1.08
C GLN A 96 -9.04 5.40 -2.57
N VAL A 97 -9.20 4.31 -3.33
CA VAL A 97 -9.64 4.37 -4.74
C VAL A 97 -10.99 5.08 -4.87
N LEU A 98 -11.95 4.75 -4.00
CA LEU A 98 -13.26 5.43 -4.00
C LEU A 98 -13.17 6.91 -3.64
N TRP A 99 -12.34 7.26 -2.66
CA TRP A 99 -12.14 8.66 -2.27
C TRP A 99 -11.41 9.48 -3.33
N LEU A 100 -10.50 8.89 -4.10
CA LEU A 100 -9.90 9.55 -5.27
C LEU A 100 -10.95 9.87 -6.34
N LEU A 101 -11.96 9.01 -6.52
CA LEU A 101 -13.09 9.30 -7.40
C LEU A 101 -13.95 10.43 -6.86
N ALA A 102 -14.22 10.44 -5.55
CA ALA A 102 -14.98 11.50 -4.91
C ALA A 102 -14.28 12.86 -5.07
N ASP A 103 -12.96 12.90 -4.87
CA ASP A 103 -12.13 14.09 -5.08
C ASP A 103 -12.12 14.53 -6.55
N HIS A 104 -11.90 13.60 -7.49
CA HIS A 104 -11.88 13.91 -8.93
C HIS A 104 -13.19 14.53 -9.44
N TYR A 105 -14.33 14.13 -8.87
CA TYR A 105 -15.65 14.65 -9.25
C TYR A 105 -16.18 15.74 -8.30
N ASP A 106 -15.34 16.26 -7.40
CA ASP A 106 -15.69 17.32 -6.43
C ASP A 106 -16.95 16.99 -5.59
N LEU A 107 -17.10 15.72 -5.18
CA LEU A 107 -18.22 15.25 -4.36
C LEU A 107 -18.08 15.72 -2.91
N ASN A 108 -19.19 16.07 -2.26
CA ASN A 108 -19.20 16.54 -0.86
C ASN A 108 -19.49 15.41 0.15
N ALA A 109 -19.29 14.16 -0.28
CA ALA A 109 -19.59 13.00 0.51
C ALA A 109 -18.70 12.92 1.75
N THR A 110 -19.29 12.55 2.89
CA THR A 110 -18.55 12.29 4.15
C THR A 110 -18.56 10.81 4.54
N SER A 111 -19.15 9.94 3.70
CA SER A 111 -19.15 8.48 3.88
C SER A 111 -19.10 7.77 2.53
N ILE A 112 -18.73 6.49 2.55
CA ILE A 112 -18.68 5.62 1.36
C ILE A 112 -20.05 5.56 0.65
N GLU A 113 -21.13 5.41 1.41
CA GLU A 113 -22.50 5.39 0.86
C GLU A 113 -22.89 6.74 0.25
N GLY A 114 -22.41 7.84 0.84
CA GLY A 114 -22.59 9.19 0.32
C GLY A 114 -21.95 9.36 -1.06
N VAL A 115 -20.76 8.79 -1.29
CA VAL A 115 -20.09 8.85 -2.60
C VAL A 115 -20.96 8.23 -3.69
N TYR A 116 -21.51 7.03 -3.45
CA TYR A 116 -22.39 6.37 -4.43
C TYR A 116 -23.70 7.12 -4.63
N ALA A 117 -24.29 7.67 -3.57
CA ALA A 117 -25.52 8.45 -3.66
C ALA A 117 -25.34 9.73 -4.49
N GLU A 118 -24.23 10.44 -4.31
CA GLU A 118 -23.90 11.64 -5.08
C GLU A 118 -23.57 11.31 -6.54
N LEU A 119 -22.79 10.25 -6.81
CA LEU A 119 -22.54 9.77 -8.17
C LEU A 119 -23.86 9.42 -8.89
N ALA A 120 -24.78 8.73 -8.20
CA ALA A 120 -26.08 8.37 -8.75
C ALA A 120 -26.99 9.59 -9.05
N ALA A 121 -26.75 10.72 -8.39
CA ALA A 121 -27.53 11.94 -8.53
C ALA A 121 -26.99 12.89 -9.61
N LEU A 122 -25.86 12.58 -10.26
CA LEU A 122 -25.30 13.38 -11.33
C LEU A 122 -26.23 13.39 -12.57
N ASP A 123 -26.40 14.58 -13.16
CA ASP A 123 -27.26 14.78 -14.34
C ASP A 123 -26.68 14.13 -15.61
N GLU A 124 -25.35 14.02 -15.69
CA GLU A 124 -24.63 13.44 -16.82
C GLU A 124 -23.82 12.21 -16.41
N PRO A 125 -23.77 11.15 -17.25
CA PRO A 125 -22.96 9.99 -16.94
C PRO A 125 -21.46 10.29 -16.92
N VAL A 126 -20.78 9.84 -15.88
CA VAL A 126 -19.34 9.98 -15.71
C VAL A 126 -18.59 8.73 -16.18
N THR A 127 -17.35 8.89 -16.63
CA THR A 127 -16.53 7.78 -17.16
C THR A 127 -15.38 7.47 -16.22
N VAL A 128 -15.31 6.24 -15.74
CA VAL A 128 -14.29 5.77 -14.80
C VAL A 128 -13.50 4.61 -15.43
N VAL A 129 -12.17 4.70 -15.38
CA VAL A 129 -11.26 3.65 -15.83
C VAL A 129 -10.38 3.22 -14.65
N VAL A 130 -10.49 1.98 -14.20
CA VAL A 130 -9.69 1.46 -13.07
C VAL A 130 -8.67 0.43 -13.60
N PRO A 131 -7.40 0.83 -13.80
CA PRO A 131 -6.34 -0.09 -14.22
C PRO A 131 -5.78 -0.88 -13.02
N ASP A 132 -5.04 -1.95 -13.33
CA ASP A 132 -4.14 -2.66 -12.40
C ASP A 132 -4.79 -3.13 -11.07
N VAL A 133 -6.02 -3.62 -11.11
CA VAL A 133 -6.75 -4.09 -9.92
C VAL A 133 -6.02 -5.23 -9.18
N ASP A 134 -5.23 -6.05 -9.88
CA ASP A 134 -4.37 -7.07 -9.22
C ASP A 134 -3.29 -6.48 -8.31
N ARG A 135 -2.97 -5.19 -8.48
CA ARG A 135 -1.92 -4.50 -7.71
C ARG A 135 -2.50 -3.63 -6.59
N ALA A 136 -3.80 -3.76 -6.33
CA ALA A 136 -4.46 -3.04 -5.26
C ALA A 136 -3.90 -3.43 -3.88
N GLY A 137 -3.84 -2.43 -3.01
CA GLY A 137 -3.47 -2.57 -1.60
C GLY A 137 -1.98 -2.41 -1.32
N PRO A 138 -1.62 -1.92 -0.13
CA PRO A 138 -0.23 -1.72 0.28
C PRO A 138 0.46 -3.01 0.74
N VAL A 139 -0.29 -4.12 0.90
CA VAL A 139 0.21 -5.43 1.34
C VAL A 139 -0.38 -6.49 0.43
N ARG A 140 0.48 -7.25 -0.26
CA ARG A 140 0.04 -8.21 -1.28
C ARG A 140 -0.90 -9.28 -0.74
N ALA A 141 -0.64 -9.78 0.47
CA ALA A 141 -1.40 -10.85 1.09
C ALA A 141 -2.73 -10.39 1.75
N ALA A 142 -3.05 -9.09 1.73
CA ALA A 142 -4.25 -8.55 2.39
C ALA A 142 -5.56 -8.79 1.59
N GLY A 143 -5.48 -9.29 0.35
CA GLY A 143 -6.67 -9.60 -0.46
C GLY A 143 -7.41 -8.38 -1.01
N GLU A 144 -6.72 -7.24 -1.12
CA GLU A 144 -7.34 -5.96 -1.45
C GLU A 144 -7.93 -5.91 -2.86
N SER A 145 -7.40 -6.67 -3.82
CA SER A 145 -7.96 -6.76 -5.18
C SER A 145 -9.41 -7.29 -5.19
N ALA A 146 -9.69 -8.33 -4.39
CA ALA A 146 -11.04 -8.86 -4.23
C ALA A 146 -11.95 -7.86 -3.51
N ARG A 147 -11.43 -7.14 -2.51
CA ARG A 147 -12.16 -6.07 -1.82
C ARG A 147 -12.49 -4.92 -2.76
N LEU A 148 -11.55 -4.49 -3.60
CA LEU A 148 -11.77 -3.43 -4.59
C LEU A 148 -12.87 -3.83 -5.57
N VAL A 149 -12.88 -5.07 -6.06
CA VAL A 149 -13.96 -5.57 -6.93
C VAL A 149 -15.31 -5.53 -6.22
N ARG A 150 -15.39 -6.06 -4.99
CA ARG A 150 -16.65 -6.20 -4.25
C ARG A 150 -17.20 -4.90 -3.68
N GLU A 151 -16.33 -4.10 -3.07
CA GLU A 151 -16.68 -2.92 -2.28
C GLU A 151 -16.72 -1.64 -3.14
N VAL A 152 -16.10 -1.65 -4.33
CA VAL A 152 -16.01 -0.48 -5.23
C VAL A 152 -16.51 -0.76 -6.64
N LEU A 153 -15.88 -1.69 -7.37
CA LEU A 153 -16.21 -1.86 -8.79
C LEU A 153 -17.63 -2.37 -9.00
N ALA A 154 -18.11 -3.31 -8.18
CA ALA A 154 -19.49 -3.81 -8.28
C ALA A 154 -20.53 -2.71 -7.96
N PRO A 155 -20.42 -1.92 -6.87
CA PRO A 155 -21.27 -0.75 -6.64
C PRO A 155 -21.21 0.31 -7.76
N LEU A 156 -20.03 0.62 -8.30
CA LEU A 156 -19.89 1.52 -9.45
C LEU A 156 -20.58 0.96 -10.70
N ALA A 157 -20.42 -0.33 -10.96
CA ALA A 157 -21.04 -1.04 -12.07
C ALA A 157 -22.58 -1.09 -11.94
N ALA A 158 -23.13 -1.00 -10.73
CA ALA A 158 -24.57 -0.91 -10.47
C ALA A 158 -25.11 0.53 -10.63
N THR A 159 -24.31 1.55 -10.35
CA THR A 159 -24.73 2.97 -10.33
C THR A 159 -24.94 3.53 -11.73
N GLU A 160 -26.18 3.63 -12.24
CA GLU A 160 -26.52 3.89 -13.67
C GLU A 160 -25.81 5.07 -14.36
N THR A 161 -25.46 6.11 -13.60
CA THR A 161 -24.72 7.29 -14.06
C THR A 161 -23.22 7.02 -14.26
N VAL A 162 -22.69 5.85 -13.91
CA VAL A 162 -21.28 5.51 -14.07
C VAL A 162 -21.07 4.62 -15.29
N ARG A 163 -20.16 5.01 -16.18
CA ARG A 163 -19.63 4.20 -17.28
C ARG A 163 -18.26 3.69 -16.87
N LEU A 164 -18.15 2.39 -16.61
CA LEU A 164 -16.97 1.76 -16.00
C LEU A 164 -16.16 0.93 -17.00
N LEU A 165 -14.86 1.13 -17.03
CA LEU A 165 -13.87 0.23 -17.61
C LEU A 165 -12.93 -0.22 -16.50
N ALA A 166 -12.74 -1.51 -16.31
CA ALA A 166 -11.81 -2.01 -15.30
C ALA A 166 -10.93 -3.13 -15.86
N GLU A 167 -9.63 -3.08 -15.59
CA GLU A 167 -8.75 -4.24 -15.74
C GLU A 167 -8.88 -5.10 -14.48
N VAL A 168 -9.34 -6.35 -14.62
CA VAL A 168 -9.61 -7.23 -13.48
C VAL A 168 -8.94 -8.59 -13.68
N PRO A 169 -8.42 -9.23 -12.62
CA PRO A 169 -7.98 -10.62 -12.68
C PRO A 169 -9.08 -11.55 -13.17
N ARG A 170 -8.74 -12.51 -14.04
CA ARG A 170 -9.73 -13.47 -14.59
C ARG A 170 -10.62 -14.15 -13.54
N PRO A 171 -10.10 -14.59 -12.37
CA PRO A 171 -10.94 -15.19 -11.33
C PRO A 171 -12.01 -14.24 -10.75
N LEU A 172 -11.75 -12.93 -10.75
CA LEU A 172 -12.64 -11.90 -10.18
C LEU A 172 -13.55 -11.25 -11.24
N ALA A 173 -13.27 -11.45 -12.54
CA ALA A 173 -14.06 -10.86 -13.61
C ALA A 173 -15.51 -11.37 -13.63
N ALA A 174 -15.73 -12.64 -13.28
CA ALA A 174 -17.06 -13.23 -13.19
C ALA A 174 -17.86 -12.69 -11.99
N GLU A 175 -17.20 -12.48 -10.86
CA GLU A 175 -17.81 -11.92 -9.64
C GLU A 175 -18.37 -10.52 -9.90
N LEU A 176 -17.67 -9.69 -10.66
CA LEU A 176 -18.14 -8.35 -11.04
C LEU A 176 -19.39 -8.38 -11.95
N ALA A 177 -19.61 -9.47 -12.68
CA ALA A 177 -20.80 -9.63 -13.52
C ALA A 177 -22.04 -10.05 -12.72
N GLU A 178 -21.87 -10.55 -11.49
CA GLU A 178 -22.97 -11.04 -10.69
C GLU A 178 -23.94 -9.91 -10.31
N GLY A 179 -25.23 -10.12 -10.56
CA GLY A 179 -26.28 -9.16 -10.20
C GLY A 179 -26.52 -8.02 -11.21
N LEU A 180 -25.72 -7.92 -12.29
CA LEU A 180 -25.96 -6.93 -13.35
C LEU A 180 -26.99 -7.41 -14.38
N PRO A 181 -27.87 -6.53 -14.90
CA PRO A 181 -28.79 -6.88 -15.98
C PRO A 181 -28.05 -7.31 -17.25
N SER A 182 -28.61 -8.25 -18.01
CA SER A 182 -28.03 -8.73 -19.26
C SER A 182 -27.77 -7.59 -20.25
N GLY A 183 -26.58 -7.56 -20.85
CA GLY A 183 -26.17 -6.52 -21.79
C GLY A 183 -25.59 -5.25 -21.15
N THR A 184 -25.61 -5.12 -19.81
CA THR A 184 -24.99 -3.99 -19.11
C THR A 184 -23.46 -4.07 -19.15
N MET A 185 -22.94 -5.29 -19.13
CA MET A 185 -21.52 -5.60 -19.01
C MET A 185 -21.02 -6.46 -20.18
N GLN A 186 -19.78 -6.21 -20.59
CA GLN A 186 -19.00 -7.05 -21.50
C GLN A 186 -17.64 -7.37 -20.90
N ILE A 187 -17.24 -8.64 -20.98
CA ILE A 187 -15.89 -9.09 -20.63
C ILE A 187 -15.09 -9.21 -21.94
N ILE A 188 -13.95 -8.52 -21.98
CA ILE A 188 -12.94 -8.59 -23.03
C ILE A 188 -11.79 -9.43 -22.46
N ASP A 189 -11.74 -10.70 -22.84
CA ASP A 189 -10.69 -11.61 -22.41
C ASP A 189 -9.58 -11.68 -23.47
N LEU A 190 -8.41 -11.12 -23.16
CA LEU A 190 -7.30 -11.02 -24.11
C LEU A 190 -6.64 -12.36 -24.49
N ASP A 191 -6.99 -13.48 -23.88
CA ASP A 191 -6.54 -14.78 -24.41
C ASP A 191 -7.56 -15.45 -25.34
N GLU A 192 -8.81 -14.96 -25.38
CA GLU A 192 -9.81 -15.53 -26.26
C GLU A 192 -9.53 -15.15 -27.73
N PRO A 193 -9.75 -16.06 -28.70
CA PRO A 193 -9.38 -15.84 -30.10
C PRO A 193 -9.98 -14.58 -30.75
N GLU A 194 -11.12 -14.10 -30.25
CA GLU A 194 -11.78 -12.90 -30.76
C GLU A 194 -11.05 -11.60 -30.37
N TRP A 195 -10.33 -11.60 -29.24
CA TRP A 195 -9.56 -10.47 -28.73
C TRP A 195 -8.06 -10.66 -28.90
N ALA A 196 -7.62 -11.90 -29.14
CA ALA A 196 -6.27 -12.28 -29.50
C ALA A 196 -5.79 -11.54 -30.75
N ASP A 197 -4.49 -11.21 -30.79
CA ASP A 197 -3.85 -10.65 -31.96
C ASP A 197 -2.50 -11.36 -32.15
N PRO A 198 -2.48 -12.53 -32.80
CA PRO A 198 -1.23 -13.26 -33.02
C PRO A 198 -0.29 -12.55 -34.00
N GLU A 199 -0.82 -11.72 -34.89
CA GLU A 199 -0.02 -10.96 -35.86
C GLU A 199 0.82 -9.89 -35.15
N VAL A 200 0.25 -9.17 -34.17
CA VAL A 200 1.03 -8.18 -33.41
C VAL A 200 2.17 -8.82 -32.62
N LEU A 201 2.03 -10.07 -32.17
CA LEU A 201 3.14 -10.76 -31.47
C LEU A 201 4.33 -11.01 -32.39
N VAL A 202 4.07 -11.34 -33.66
CA VAL A 202 5.13 -11.48 -34.67
C VAL A 202 5.80 -10.14 -34.93
N LEU A 203 5.02 -9.07 -35.11
CA LEU A 203 5.55 -7.72 -35.33
C LEU A 203 6.35 -7.22 -34.12
N HIS A 204 5.88 -7.50 -32.91
CA HIS A 204 6.58 -7.18 -31.67
C HIS A 204 7.93 -7.89 -31.59
N ALA A 205 7.98 -9.19 -31.89
CA ALA A 205 9.23 -9.95 -31.92
C ALA A 205 10.20 -9.39 -32.97
N GLN A 206 9.71 -9.09 -34.17
CA GLN A 206 10.52 -8.54 -35.26
C GLN A 206 11.07 -7.16 -34.93
N ALA A 207 10.27 -6.30 -34.29
CA ALA A 207 10.71 -4.98 -33.83
C ALA A 207 11.77 -5.10 -32.74
N ALA A 208 11.54 -5.95 -31.73
CA ALA A 208 12.48 -6.17 -30.63
C ALA A 208 13.82 -6.79 -31.09
N LEU A 209 13.84 -7.49 -32.23
CA LEU A 209 15.04 -8.03 -32.87
C LEU A 209 15.71 -7.09 -33.87
N ASN A 210 15.14 -5.90 -34.16
CA ASN A 210 15.68 -4.99 -35.16
C ASN A 210 16.77 -4.09 -34.55
N PRO A 211 18.00 -4.05 -35.10
CA PRO A 211 19.05 -3.16 -34.62
C PRO A 211 18.69 -1.67 -34.65
N GLU A 212 17.82 -1.25 -35.58
CA GLU A 212 17.30 0.14 -35.64
C GLU A 212 16.50 0.52 -34.40
N PHE A 213 15.94 -0.45 -33.68
CA PHE A 213 15.20 -0.27 -32.43
C PHE A 213 16.00 -0.68 -31.19
N GLY A 214 17.33 -0.80 -31.32
CA GLY A 214 18.25 -1.00 -30.19
C GLY A 214 18.69 -2.44 -29.94
N ALA A 215 18.32 -3.40 -30.79
CA ALA A 215 18.87 -4.75 -30.71
C ALA A 215 20.38 -4.75 -31.06
N PRO A 216 21.21 -5.57 -30.41
CA PRO A 216 22.62 -5.70 -30.77
C PRO A 216 22.79 -6.30 -32.17
N GLU A 217 23.85 -5.91 -32.88
CA GLU A 217 24.16 -6.43 -34.22
C GLU A 217 24.67 -7.88 -34.18
N LEU A 218 23.74 -8.83 -34.22
CA LEU A 218 23.97 -10.28 -34.31
C LEU A 218 23.56 -10.83 -35.68
N PRO A 219 24.11 -11.98 -36.16
CA PRO A 219 23.79 -12.53 -37.48
C PRO A 219 22.29 -12.64 -37.79
N PHE A 220 21.48 -13.05 -36.82
CA PHE A 220 20.02 -13.21 -36.96
C PHE A 220 19.21 -11.92 -36.72
N THR A 221 19.87 -10.81 -36.37
CA THR A 221 19.25 -9.48 -36.22
C THR A 221 19.55 -8.58 -37.41
N VAL A 222 20.75 -8.69 -38.01
CA VAL A 222 21.17 -7.87 -39.15
C VAL A 222 20.67 -8.42 -40.49
N ASP A 223 20.55 -9.74 -40.63
CA ASP A 223 19.94 -10.35 -41.81
C ASP A 223 18.40 -10.24 -41.71
N PRO A 224 17.75 -9.44 -42.59
CA PRO A 224 16.31 -9.25 -42.54
C PRO A 224 15.54 -10.56 -42.71
N ALA A 225 16.03 -11.51 -43.53
CA ALA A 225 15.32 -12.77 -43.75
C ALA A 225 15.34 -13.64 -42.49
N ALA A 226 16.52 -13.77 -41.86
CA ALA A 226 16.66 -14.48 -40.59
C ALA A 226 15.86 -13.82 -39.47
N ARG A 227 15.90 -12.48 -39.36
CA ARG A 227 15.14 -11.72 -38.36
C ARG A 227 13.64 -11.91 -38.50
N LEU A 228 13.12 -11.79 -39.73
CA LEU A 228 11.69 -11.97 -40.00
C LEU A 228 11.23 -13.41 -39.70
N ALA A 229 12.05 -14.41 -40.06
CA ALA A 229 11.76 -15.81 -39.78
C ALA A 229 11.76 -16.11 -38.26
N LEU A 230 12.78 -15.65 -37.54
CA LEU A 230 12.88 -15.81 -36.08
C LEU A 230 11.74 -15.10 -35.36
N GLY A 231 11.44 -13.85 -35.73
CA GLY A 231 10.33 -13.11 -35.15
C GLY A 231 8.97 -13.79 -35.39
N ALA A 232 8.77 -14.37 -36.58
CA ALA A 232 7.57 -15.17 -36.86
C ALA A 232 7.51 -16.46 -36.02
N ALA A 233 8.63 -17.13 -35.79
CA ALA A 233 8.69 -18.32 -34.94
C ALA A 233 8.40 -17.97 -33.47
N ILE A 234 9.01 -16.92 -32.94
CA ILE A 234 8.76 -16.42 -31.57
C ILE A 234 7.28 -16.06 -31.39
N GLY A 235 6.72 -15.25 -32.31
CA GLY A 235 5.32 -14.84 -32.22
C GLY A 235 4.34 -16.03 -32.25
N ARG A 236 4.60 -17.05 -33.08
CA ARG A 236 3.79 -18.29 -33.08
C ARG A 236 3.92 -19.08 -31.76
N ARG A 237 5.15 -19.24 -31.26
CA ARG A 237 5.41 -20.03 -30.03
C ARG A 237 4.82 -19.35 -28.79
N ALA A 238 4.84 -18.02 -28.73
CA ALA A 238 4.31 -17.24 -27.61
C ALA A 238 2.78 -17.32 -27.42
N GLY A 239 2.03 -17.87 -28.39
CA GLY A 239 0.58 -18.02 -28.30
C GLY A 239 -0.14 -16.66 -28.25
N THR A 240 -0.67 -16.29 -27.08
CA THR A 240 -1.38 -15.02 -26.84
C THR A 240 -0.61 -14.04 -25.96
N SER A 241 0.63 -14.36 -25.55
CA SER A 241 1.37 -13.62 -24.52
C SER A 241 2.47 -12.73 -25.10
N PRO A 242 2.30 -11.39 -25.09
CA PRO A 242 3.39 -10.45 -25.39
C PRO A 242 4.58 -10.59 -24.46
N LEU A 243 4.37 -10.99 -23.20
CA LEU A 243 5.47 -11.20 -22.26
C LEU A 243 6.36 -12.37 -22.69
N VAL A 244 5.80 -13.47 -23.19
CA VAL A 244 6.63 -14.60 -23.68
C VAL A 244 7.48 -14.17 -24.87
N VAL A 245 6.96 -13.30 -25.75
CA VAL A 245 7.76 -12.68 -26.82
C VAL A 245 8.93 -11.87 -26.23
N GLN A 246 8.64 -10.99 -25.27
CA GLN A 246 9.66 -10.16 -24.62
C GLN A 246 10.74 -11.00 -23.96
N LEU A 247 10.36 -12.00 -23.16
CA LEU A 247 11.30 -12.89 -22.47
C LEU A 247 12.14 -13.70 -23.46
N ALA A 248 11.53 -14.26 -24.51
CA ALA A 248 12.25 -14.98 -25.56
C ALA A 248 13.35 -14.11 -26.17
N VAL A 249 12.98 -12.89 -26.62
CA VAL A 249 13.93 -11.95 -27.23
C VAL A 249 15.00 -11.52 -26.23
N THR A 250 14.64 -11.06 -25.04
CA THR A 250 15.59 -10.60 -24.01
C THR A 250 16.59 -11.70 -23.65
N CYS A 251 16.11 -12.92 -23.40
CA CYS A 251 16.98 -14.05 -23.06
C CYS A 251 17.97 -14.34 -24.21
N ILE A 252 17.50 -14.41 -25.46
CA ILE A 252 18.35 -14.71 -26.63
C ILE A 252 19.39 -13.61 -26.85
N LEU A 253 19.00 -12.34 -26.75
CA LEU A 253 19.91 -11.21 -26.95
C LEU A 253 20.94 -11.08 -25.83
N MET A 254 20.60 -11.46 -24.60
CA MET A 254 21.52 -11.42 -23.46
C MET A 254 22.56 -12.54 -23.48
N ALA A 255 22.21 -13.71 -24.04
CA ALA A 255 23.09 -14.87 -24.16
C ALA A 255 22.95 -15.52 -25.56
N PRO A 256 23.50 -14.87 -26.61
CA PRO A 256 23.35 -15.33 -28.00
C PRO A 256 24.28 -16.49 -28.38
N GLU A 257 25.29 -16.81 -27.56
CA GLU A 257 26.27 -17.84 -27.86
C GLU A 257 25.63 -19.21 -28.01
N GLY A 258 25.88 -19.87 -29.15
CA GLY A 258 25.37 -21.21 -29.42
C GLY A 258 23.87 -21.31 -29.73
N PHE A 259 23.15 -20.19 -29.80
CA PHE A 259 21.74 -20.16 -30.21
C PHE A 259 21.59 -20.35 -31.72
N ASP A 260 20.83 -21.37 -32.12
CA ASP A 260 20.42 -21.59 -33.51
C ASP A 260 19.02 -20.99 -33.76
N PRO A 261 18.89 -19.89 -34.53
CA PRO A 261 17.61 -19.25 -34.80
C PRO A 261 16.64 -20.12 -35.62
N ALA A 262 17.11 -21.19 -36.26
CA ALA A 262 16.26 -22.14 -36.98
C ALA A 262 15.66 -23.22 -36.08
N ASP A 263 16.17 -23.43 -34.86
CA ASP A 263 15.69 -24.46 -33.95
C ASP A 263 14.61 -23.93 -33.00
N GLU A 264 13.36 -24.01 -33.43
CA GLU A 264 12.20 -23.53 -32.66
C GLU A 264 12.01 -24.24 -31.30
N ARG A 265 12.69 -25.37 -31.03
CA ARG A 265 12.60 -26.08 -29.74
C ARG A 265 13.17 -25.29 -28.57
N HIS A 266 14.06 -24.33 -28.84
CA HIS A 266 14.62 -23.42 -27.84
C HIS A 266 13.85 -22.11 -27.71
N LEU A 267 12.65 -22.03 -28.29
CA LEU A 267 11.75 -20.88 -28.15
C LEU A 267 10.63 -21.21 -27.16
N PRO A 268 10.44 -20.37 -26.12
CA PRO A 268 9.46 -20.65 -25.07
C PRO A 268 8.02 -20.44 -25.56
N THR A 269 7.10 -21.19 -24.96
CA THR A 269 5.63 -21.06 -25.09
C THR A 269 4.96 -20.47 -23.86
N SER A 270 5.72 -20.36 -22.77
CA SER A 270 5.24 -19.86 -21.48
C SER A 270 6.36 -19.14 -20.73
N VAL A 271 6.00 -18.43 -19.66
CA VAL A 271 6.96 -17.79 -18.76
C VAL A 271 7.86 -18.84 -18.09
N GLY A 272 7.27 -19.96 -17.63
CA GLY A 272 8.03 -21.07 -17.05
C GLY A 272 9.05 -21.67 -18.02
N GLU A 273 8.65 -21.93 -19.27
CA GLU A 273 9.58 -22.44 -20.29
C GLU A 273 10.68 -21.42 -20.63
N ALA A 274 10.39 -20.11 -20.57
CA ALA A 274 11.41 -19.08 -20.76
C ALA A 274 12.48 -19.11 -19.65
N LEU A 275 12.07 -19.32 -18.39
CA LEU A 275 12.99 -19.51 -17.27
C LEU A 275 13.85 -20.77 -17.47
N ASP A 276 13.19 -21.89 -17.77
CA ASP A 276 13.84 -23.20 -17.86
C ASP A 276 14.84 -23.26 -19.04
N LEU A 277 14.43 -22.84 -20.23
CA LEU A 277 15.30 -22.81 -21.41
C LEU A 277 16.49 -21.84 -21.25
N HIS A 278 16.28 -20.71 -20.56
CA HIS A 278 17.36 -19.77 -20.31
C HIS A 278 18.41 -20.35 -19.35
N ALA A 279 17.97 -20.99 -18.26
CA ALA A 279 18.86 -21.66 -17.32
C ALA A 279 19.63 -22.80 -18.00
N GLU A 280 18.94 -23.67 -18.75
CA GLU A 280 19.57 -24.79 -19.47
C GLU A 280 20.61 -24.32 -20.48
N ARG A 281 20.34 -23.23 -21.23
CA ARG A 281 21.29 -22.66 -22.18
C ARG A 281 22.58 -22.18 -21.51
N LEU A 282 22.49 -21.67 -20.28
CA LEU A 282 23.64 -21.26 -19.47
C LEU A 282 24.28 -22.42 -18.70
N GLY A 283 23.80 -23.66 -18.88
CA GLY A 283 24.28 -24.84 -18.18
C GLY A 283 23.91 -24.85 -16.70
N ALA A 284 22.90 -24.07 -16.30
CA ALA A 284 22.37 -24.01 -14.95
C ALA A 284 21.13 -24.91 -14.83
N ASP A 285 20.88 -25.41 -13.62
CA ASP A 285 19.64 -26.10 -13.30
C ASP A 285 18.48 -25.07 -13.19
N PRO A 286 17.35 -25.26 -13.90
CA PRO A 286 16.21 -24.34 -13.84
C PRO A 286 15.73 -24.02 -12.42
N GLN A 287 15.80 -25.00 -11.51
CA GLN A 287 15.41 -24.78 -10.12
C GLN A 287 16.33 -23.80 -9.39
N THR A 288 17.62 -23.74 -9.76
CA THR A 288 18.57 -22.74 -9.23
C THR A 288 18.12 -21.32 -9.56
N LEU A 289 17.72 -21.07 -10.82
CA LEU A 289 17.18 -19.75 -11.23
C LEU A 289 15.89 -19.43 -10.48
N ARG A 290 14.97 -20.39 -10.36
CA ARG A 290 13.71 -20.18 -9.62
C ARG A 290 13.97 -19.82 -8.16
N PHE A 291 14.94 -20.46 -7.50
CA PHE A 291 15.33 -20.08 -6.13
C PHE A 291 15.91 -18.66 -6.04
N LEU A 292 16.73 -18.24 -7.02
CA LEU A 292 17.22 -16.86 -7.08
C LEU A 292 16.08 -15.84 -7.20
N LEU A 293 15.03 -16.15 -7.96
CA LEU A 293 13.91 -15.24 -8.18
C LEU A 293 12.82 -15.34 -7.10
N THR A 294 12.82 -16.38 -6.26
CA THR A 294 11.77 -16.60 -5.26
C THR A 294 11.63 -15.47 -4.25
N PRO A 295 12.71 -14.90 -3.66
CA PRO A 295 12.57 -13.72 -2.79
C PRO A 295 11.86 -12.57 -3.51
N LEU A 296 12.22 -12.29 -4.77
CA LEU A 296 11.64 -11.21 -5.56
C LEU A 296 10.17 -11.47 -5.90
N ALA A 297 9.79 -12.74 -6.12
CA ALA A 297 8.41 -13.16 -6.31
C ALA A 297 7.56 -13.06 -5.02
N LEU A 298 8.20 -13.06 -3.85
CA LEU A 298 7.54 -12.96 -2.55
C LEU A 298 7.71 -11.57 -1.91
N ALA A 299 8.39 -10.66 -2.61
CA ALA A 299 8.64 -9.30 -2.16
C ALA A 299 7.33 -8.52 -1.98
N GLU A 300 7.38 -7.56 -1.08
CA GLU A 300 6.39 -6.49 -0.97
C GLU A 300 6.92 -5.23 -1.70
N ALA A 301 6.03 -4.28 -1.98
CA ALA A 301 6.34 -2.99 -2.62
C ALA A 301 7.19 -3.12 -3.91
N ASP A 302 8.17 -2.24 -4.09
CA ASP A 302 9.00 -2.11 -5.29
C ASP A 302 10.21 -3.06 -5.33
N GLY A 303 10.20 -4.12 -4.53
CA GLY A 303 11.21 -5.17 -4.53
C GLY A 303 12.12 -5.17 -3.30
N ILE A 304 13.20 -5.93 -3.36
CA ILE A 304 14.07 -6.25 -2.22
C ILE A 304 15.40 -5.50 -2.34
N PRO A 305 15.94 -4.93 -1.25
CA PRO A 305 17.28 -4.36 -1.26
C PRO A 305 18.33 -5.39 -1.71
N VAL A 306 19.21 -5.00 -2.63
CA VAL A 306 20.20 -5.91 -3.25
C VAL A 306 21.06 -6.65 -2.21
N GLN A 307 21.37 -6.02 -1.08
CA GLN A 307 22.12 -6.62 0.03
C GLN A 307 21.39 -7.78 0.73
N LEU A 308 20.06 -7.79 0.72
CA LEU A 308 19.24 -8.85 1.33
C LEU A 308 19.00 -10.02 0.37
N TRP A 309 19.00 -9.76 -0.95
CA TRP A 309 18.65 -10.75 -1.97
C TRP A 309 19.42 -12.06 -1.84
N ALA A 310 20.75 -11.98 -1.68
CA ALA A 310 21.61 -13.16 -1.59
C ALA A 310 21.30 -14.06 -0.38
N ARG A 311 21.06 -13.44 0.78
CA ARG A 311 20.70 -14.13 2.02
C ARG A 311 19.35 -14.83 1.86
N LEU A 312 18.35 -14.11 1.35
CA LEU A 312 16.99 -14.63 1.19
C LEU A 312 16.94 -15.78 0.16
N ALA A 313 17.66 -15.66 -0.95
CA ALA A 313 17.74 -16.73 -1.94
C ALA A 313 18.36 -18.00 -1.35
N SER A 314 19.45 -17.87 -0.57
CA SER A 314 20.08 -19.00 0.12
C SER A 314 19.15 -19.63 1.16
N THR A 315 18.44 -18.81 1.92
CA THR A 315 17.48 -19.25 2.94
C THR A 315 16.34 -20.08 2.33
N VAL A 316 15.73 -19.61 1.24
CA VAL A 316 14.62 -20.34 0.58
C VAL A 316 15.13 -21.60 -0.12
N ALA A 317 16.32 -21.55 -0.73
CA ALA A 317 16.95 -22.72 -1.34
C ALA A 317 17.38 -23.78 -0.31
N GLY A 318 17.56 -23.42 0.96
CA GLY A 318 18.08 -24.29 2.00
C GLY A 318 19.56 -24.66 1.82
N GLN A 319 20.29 -23.91 0.98
CA GLN A 319 21.71 -24.12 0.65
C GLN A 319 22.38 -22.79 0.30
N ASP A 320 23.71 -22.75 0.35
CA ASP A 320 24.47 -21.55 -0.01
C ASP A 320 24.38 -21.28 -1.52
N MET A 321 23.77 -20.15 -1.89
CA MET A 321 23.59 -19.73 -3.28
C MET A 321 24.65 -18.70 -3.73
N SER A 322 25.65 -18.38 -2.90
CA SER A 322 26.63 -17.32 -3.16
C SER A 322 27.35 -17.48 -4.51
N GLN A 323 27.68 -18.71 -4.91
CA GLN A 323 28.32 -18.97 -6.21
C GLN A 323 27.36 -18.71 -7.38
N ALA A 324 26.09 -19.12 -7.27
CA ALA A 324 25.08 -18.88 -8.29
C ALA A 324 24.80 -17.37 -8.44
N ILE A 325 24.83 -16.62 -7.34
CA ILE A 325 24.67 -15.16 -7.33
C ILE A 325 25.88 -14.45 -7.93
N ALA A 326 27.10 -14.91 -7.62
CA ALA A 326 28.34 -14.33 -8.16
C ALA A 326 28.45 -14.49 -9.70
N GLY A 327 27.94 -15.59 -10.26
CA GLY A 327 27.77 -15.77 -11.70
C GLY A 327 26.43 -15.23 -12.25
N GLY A 328 25.60 -14.65 -11.38
CA GLY A 328 24.14 -14.73 -11.47
C GLY A 328 23.43 -13.62 -12.23
N MET A 329 24.06 -12.47 -12.52
CA MET A 329 23.38 -11.45 -13.34
C MET A 329 23.16 -11.91 -14.78
N LEU A 330 23.95 -12.85 -15.30
CA LEU A 330 23.65 -13.49 -16.57
C LEU A 330 22.42 -14.41 -16.48
N LEU A 331 22.22 -15.07 -15.33
CA LEU A 331 21.15 -16.04 -15.11
C LEU A 331 19.82 -15.37 -14.76
N ALA A 332 19.84 -14.39 -13.85
CA ALA A 332 18.66 -13.68 -13.38
C ALA A 332 18.37 -12.40 -14.17
N GLY A 333 19.37 -11.82 -14.85
CA GLY A 333 19.29 -10.53 -15.54
C GLY A 333 18.10 -10.32 -16.47
N PRO A 334 17.69 -11.31 -17.30
CA PRO A 334 16.52 -11.15 -18.17
C PRO A 334 15.18 -10.99 -17.42
N PHE A 335 15.15 -11.30 -16.12
CA PHE A 335 13.93 -11.42 -15.32
C PHE A 335 13.85 -10.42 -14.18
N VAL A 336 14.90 -9.60 -13.98
CA VAL A 336 14.97 -8.64 -12.88
C VAL A 336 15.26 -7.24 -13.41
N GLN A 337 14.85 -6.24 -12.65
CA GLN A 337 15.11 -4.84 -12.92
C GLN A 337 15.63 -4.19 -11.63
N PRO A 338 16.78 -3.47 -11.69
CA PRO A 338 17.19 -2.62 -10.60
C PRO A 338 16.33 -1.35 -10.56
N GLU A 339 15.95 -0.94 -9.37
CA GLU A 339 15.21 0.28 -9.09
C GLU A 339 16.01 1.12 -8.09
N GLU A 340 16.45 2.30 -8.51
CA GLU A 340 17.15 3.23 -7.64
C GLU A 340 16.10 4.03 -6.88
N GLN A 341 16.10 3.87 -5.56
CA GLN A 341 15.26 4.68 -4.71
C GLN A 341 16.10 5.81 -4.13
N GLU A 342 15.60 7.03 -4.35
CA GLU A 342 16.18 8.23 -3.76
C GLU A 342 16.23 8.05 -2.24
N ALA A 343 17.37 8.37 -1.63
CA ALA A 343 17.46 8.39 -0.18
C ALA A 343 16.42 9.40 0.31
N GLU A 344 15.45 8.95 1.10
CA GLU A 344 14.53 9.84 1.79
C GLU A 344 15.39 10.84 2.56
N GLN A 345 15.35 12.11 2.13
CA GLN A 345 15.90 13.18 2.94
C GLN A 345 15.06 13.17 4.22
N GLU A 346 15.62 12.64 5.30
CA GLU A 346 15.07 12.84 6.64
C GLU A 346 14.97 14.36 6.85
N GLN A 347 13.80 14.93 6.57
CA GLN A 347 13.47 16.28 6.95
C GLN A 347 13.25 16.26 8.47
N GLY A 348 14.33 16.46 9.21
CA GLY A 348 14.29 16.75 10.65
C GLY A 348 15.08 15.79 11.51
N GLY A 349 16.41 15.92 11.51
CA GLY A 349 17.27 15.32 12.52
C GLY A 349 18.67 15.90 12.45
N ASP A 350 19.02 16.79 13.38
CA ASP A 350 20.39 17.27 13.63
C ASP A 350 21.25 16.09 14.15
N ALA A 351 21.63 15.17 13.25
CA ALA A 351 22.70 14.23 13.49
C ALA A 351 24.01 14.84 12.98
N ALA A 352 24.61 15.70 13.81
CA ALA A 352 25.97 16.15 13.60
C ALA A 352 26.93 14.95 13.70
N GLY A 353 27.44 14.50 12.55
CA GLY A 353 28.66 13.68 12.46
C GLY A 353 28.45 12.20 12.20
N GLY A 354 28.05 11.86 10.98
CA GLY A 354 28.23 10.54 10.37
C GLY A 354 28.33 10.73 8.86
N GLU A 355 29.31 10.09 8.22
CA GLU A 355 29.60 10.24 6.79
C GLU A 355 28.33 10.08 5.95
N GLN A 356 27.90 11.17 5.31
CA GLN A 356 26.83 11.18 4.32
C GLN A 356 27.25 10.33 3.13
N GLY A 357 26.79 9.09 3.09
CA GLY A 357 26.72 8.33 1.86
C GLY A 357 25.62 8.94 0.99
N GLU A 358 25.98 9.83 0.07
CA GLU A 358 25.19 10.24 -1.11
C GLU A 358 24.95 9.05 -2.07
N GLY A 359 24.46 7.92 -1.56
CA GLY A 359 24.14 6.73 -2.34
C GLY A 359 22.68 6.38 -2.16
N GLY A 360 21.88 6.51 -3.22
CA GLY A 360 20.54 5.92 -3.27
C GLY A 360 20.59 4.42 -2.97
N ARG A 361 19.46 3.85 -2.54
CA ARG A 361 19.36 2.41 -2.29
C ARG A 361 18.90 1.72 -3.56
N THR A 362 19.62 0.69 -3.99
CA THR A 362 19.22 -0.12 -5.14
C THR A 362 18.34 -1.28 -4.68
N LEU A 363 17.08 -1.27 -5.09
CA LEU A 363 16.17 -2.39 -4.97
C LEU A 363 16.28 -3.29 -6.22
N LEU A 364 16.05 -4.57 -6.04
CA LEU A 364 15.83 -5.52 -7.12
C LEU A 364 14.36 -5.93 -7.12
N ARG A 365 13.71 -5.82 -8.27
CA ARG A 365 12.35 -6.34 -8.50
C ARG A 365 12.33 -7.25 -9.71
N LEU A 366 11.26 -8.02 -9.84
CA LEU A 366 10.99 -8.75 -11.08
C LEU A 366 10.65 -7.77 -12.20
N LEU A 367 11.12 -8.08 -13.41
CA LEU A 367 10.84 -7.30 -14.62
C LEU A 367 9.33 -7.19 -14.90
N HIS A 368 8.56 -8.22 -14.53
CA HIS A 368 7.14 -8.28 -14.77
C HIS A 368 6.41 -9.10 -13.69
N PRO A 369 5.22 -8.69 -13.20
CA PRO A 369 4.47 -9.40 -12.16
C PRO A 369 4.17 -10.88 -12.45
N ALA A 370 3.91 -11.22 -13.72
CA ALA A 370 3.69 -12.60 -14.17
C ALA A 370 4.85 -13.57 -13.88
N LEU A 371 6.10 -13.09 -13.77
CA LEU A 371 7.20 -13.92 -13.29
C LEU A 371 6.97 -14.34 -11.84
N GLY A 372 6.46 -13.42 -11.02
CA GLY A 372 6.10 -13.69 -9.64
C GLY A 372 4.96 -14.71 -9.54
N ASP A 373 3.95 -14.59 -10.40
CA ASP A 373 2.86 -15.57 -10.48
C ASP A 373 3.37 -16.97 -10.83
N GLU A 374 4.22 -17.09 -11.85
CA GLU A 374 4.83 -18.36 -12.28
C GLU A 374 5.66 -18.99 -11.15
N ILE A 375 6.51 -18.20 -10.49
CA ILE A 375 7.37 -18.68 -9.41
C ILE A 375 6.52 -19.12 -8.22
N ARG A 376 5.54 -18.31 -7.79
CA ARG A 376 4.64 -18.65 -6.68
C ARG A 376 3.81 -19.91 -6.97
N ALA A 377 3.31 -20.07 -8.20
CA ALA A 377 2.58 -21.26 -8.62
C ALA A 377 3.46 -22.54 -8.60
N GLY A 378 4.77 -22.38 -8.81
CA GLY A 378 5.75 -23.47 -8.72
C GLY A 378 6.19 -23.83 -7.29
N LEU A 379 5.85 -23.02 -6.28
CA LEU A 379 6.22 -23.31 -4.89
C LEU A 379 5.31 -24.39 -4.29
N PRO A 380 5.85 -25.36 -3.54
CA PRO A 380 5.03 -26.36 -2.86
C PRO A 380 4.18 -25.75 -1.74
N ASN A 381 4.67 -24.69 -1.09
CA ASN A 381 3.97 -23.97 -0.04
C ASN A 381 4.52 -22.54 0.07
N VAL A 382 3.72 -21.56 -0.37
CA VAL A 382 4.05 -20.13 -0.30
C VAL A 382 4.25 -19.66 1.15
N ALA A 383 3.38 -20.06 2.07
CA ALA A 383 3.46 -19.67 3.48
C ALA A 383 4.74 -20.19 4.17
N ALA A 384 5.21 -21.39 3.78
CA ALA A 384 6.47 -21.93 4.28
C ALA A 384 7.69 -21.13 3.78
N ALA A 385 7.71 -20.76 2.49
CA ALA A 385 8.75 -19.89 1.94
C ALA A 385 8.73 -18.50 2.60
N GLN A 386 7.55 -17.94 2.83
CA GLN A 386 7.39 -16.68 3.56
C GLN A 386 7.83 -16.77 5.02
N THR A 387 7.61 -17.91 5.68
CA THR A 387 8.15 -18.15 7.02
C THR A 387 9.67 -18.08 7.02
N GLN A 388 10.33 -18.75 6.05
CA GLN A 388 11.78 -18.73 5.92
C GLN A 388 12.32 -17.31 5.65
N ILE A 389 11.67 -16.57 4.74
CA ILE A 389 12.01 -15.17 4.44
C ILE A 389 11.81 -14.30 5.69
N ALA A 390 10.66 -14.35 6.33
CA ALA A 390 10.35 -13.55 7.53
C ALA A 390 11.38 -13.79 8.64
N MET A 391 11.76 -15.05 8.90
CA MET A 391 12.78 -15.34 9.90
C MET A 391 14.15 -14.77 9.52
N ALA A 392 14.57 -14.89 8.27
CA ALA A 392 15.83 -14.30 7.81
C ALA A 392 15.84 -12.77 7.86
N LEU A 393 14.69 -12.12 7.61
CA LEU A 393 14.51 -10.68 7.76
C LEU A 393 14.58 -10.26 9.23
N LEU A 394 13.91 -10.97 10.14
CA LEU A 394 13.99 -10.70 11.59
C LEU A 394 15.41 -10.89 12.13
N GLU A 395 16.14 -11.91 11.68
CA GLU A 395 17.55 -12.10 12.01
C GLU A 395 18.47 -11.03 11.40
N ALA A 396 18.00 -10.26 10.41
CA ALA A 396 18.75 -9.14 9.84
C ALA A 396 18.58 -7.86 10.65
N VAL A 397 17.63 -7.80 11.60
CA VAL A 397 17.43 -6.64 12.48
C VAL A 397 18.60 -6.52 13.46
N PRO A 398 19.45 -5.48 13.36
CA PRO A 398 20.61 -5.33 14.23
C PRO A 398 20.19 -5.20 15.69
N GLU A 399 20.77 -6.02 16.58
CA GLU A 399 20.50 -5.97 18.03
C GLU A 399 19.01 -6.14 18.42
N GLN A 400 18.15 -6.61 17.51
CA GLN A 400 16.68 -6.60 17.66
C GLN A 400 16.11 -5.18 17.86
N ASP A 401 16.81 -4.17 17.33
CA ASP A 401 16.44 -2.77 17.38
C ASP A 401 15.86 -2.32 16.02
N TRP A 402 14.54 -2.08 15.99
CA TRP A 402 13.82 -1.64 14.80
C TRP A 402 14.24 -0.26 14.30
N SER A 403 14.85 0.57 15.14
CA SER A 403 15.38 1.87 14.71
C SER A 403 16.61 1.73 13.80
N LYS A 404 17.30 0.59 13.89
CA LYS A 404 18.48 0.24 13.08
C LYS A 404 18.18 -0.72 11.93
N ALA A 405 16.93 -1.20 11.84
CA ALA A 405 16.52 -2.12 10.80
C ALA A 405 16.58 -1.44 9.42
N ASP A 406 16.90 -2.22 8.39
CA ASP A 406 16.71 -1.78 7.01
C ASP A 406 15.22 -1.40 6.82
N PRO A 407 14.88 -0.25 6.19
CA PRO A 407 13.49 0.17 6.06
C PRO A 407 12.62 -0.87 5.36
N TYR A 408 13.15 -1.65 4.41
CA TYR A 408 12.40 -2.75 3.80
C TYR A 408 11.96 -3.78 4.85
N VAL A 409 12.88 -4.19 5.74
CA VAL A 409 12.57 -5.12 6.83
C VAL A 409 11.52 -4.51 7.74
N ARG A 410 11.74 -3.29 8.18
CA ARG A 410 10.88 -2.58 9.14
C ARG A 410 9.45 -2.40 8.62
N ASP A 411 9.31 -2.01 7.36
CA ASP A 411 8.03 -1.57 6.78
C ASP A 411 7.26 -2.72 6.12
N HIS A 412 7.93 -3.81 5.73
CA HIS A 412 7.30 -4.92 5.01
C HIS A 412 7.31 -6.27 5.74
N ILE A 413 7.95 -6.40 6.91
CA ILE A 413 7.90 -7.64 7.69
C ILE A 413 6.45 -8.07 8.04
N ALA A 414 5.55 -7.10 8.20
CA ALA A 414 4.14 -7.37 8.48
C ALA A 414 3.46 -8.12 7.31
N GLY A 415 3.78 -7.78 6.06
CA GLY A 415 3.26 -8.49 4.88
C GLY A 415 3.78 -9.92 4.78
N HIS A 416 5.10 -10.10 4.95
CA HIS A 416 5.72 -11.43 4.97
C HIS A 416 5.13 -12.33 6.08
N THR A 417 4.95 -11.78 7.29
CA THR A 417 4.39 -12.54 8.41
C THR A 417 2.89 -12.77 8.30
N LEU A 418 2.14 -11.88 7.64
CA LEU A 418 0.71 -12.09 7.35
C LEU A 418 0.54 -13.34 6.47
N GLU A 419 1.27 -13.41 5.35
CA GLU A 419 1.16 -14.55 4.45
C GLU A 419 1.74 -15.84 5.03
N ALA A 420 2.71 -15.74 5.95
CA ALA A 420 3.22 -16.86 6.72
C ALA A 420 2.23 -17.35 7.80
N GLY A 421 1.18 -16.60 8.14
CA GLY A 421 0.29 -16.88 9.27
C GLY A 421 0.95 -16.65 10.63
N LEU A 422 1.97 -15.78 10.69
CA LEU A 422 2.80 -15.49 11.87
C LEU A 422 2.66 -14.04 12.38
N LEU A 423 1.84 -13.22 11.72
CA LEU A 423 1.67 -11.81 12.09
C LEU A 423 1.19 -11.62 13.54
N PRO A 424 0.19 -12.37 14.07
CA PRO A 424 -0.26 -12.18 15.46
C PRO A 424 0.84 -12.32 16.52
N GLN A 425 1.86 -13.17 16.29
CA GLN A 425 2.97 -13.31 17.23
C GLN A 425 3.90 -12.08 17.19
N LEU A 426 4.09 -11.49 16.00
CA LEU A 426 4.91 -10.30 15.81
C LEU A 426 4.25 -9.03 16.40
N LEU A 427 2.91 -8.95 16.38
CA LEU A 427 2.13 -7.81 16.91
C LEU A 427 2.11 -7.71 18.46
N THR A 428 3.12 -8.28 19.11
CA THR A 428 3.39 -8.15 20.55
C THR A 428 4.58 -7.23 20.84
N ASP A 429 5.30 -6.77 19.81
CA ASP A 429 6.43 -5.87 19.97
C ASP A 429 6.03 -4.40 19.74
N PRO A 430 5.96 -3.56 20.80
CA PRO A 430 5.61 -2.15 20.64
C PRO A 430 6.64 -1.36 19.82
N ALA A 431 7.88 -1.83 19.75
CA ALA A 431 8.91 -1.17 18.95
C ALA A 431 8.59 -1.22 17.44
N LEU A 432 7.99 -2.32 16.97
CA LEU A 432 7.53 -2.42 15.59
C LEU A 432 6.47 -1.36 15.28
N PHE A 433 5.49 -1.15 16.17
CA PHE A 433 4.43 -0.15 15.98
C PHE A 433 4.94 1.29 15.90
N VAL A 434 6.05 1.57 16.59
CA VAL A 434 6.67 2.89 16.60
C VAL A 434 7.48 3.14 15.34
N HIS A 435 8.15 2.10 14.82
CA HIS A 435 9.14 2.27 13.76
C HIS A 435 8.62 1.96 12.35
N ALA A 436 7.73 0.96 12.20
CA ALA A 436 7.18 0.60 10.90
C ALA A 436 6.31 1.69 10.28
N ASP A 437 6.30 1.75 8.95
CA ASP A 437 5.36 2.58 8.22
C ASP A 437 3.91 2.22 8.60
N SER A 438 3.13 3.27 8.90
CA SER A 438 1.77 3.10 9.42
C SER A 438 0.78 2.54 8.40
N VAL A 439 1.02 2.73 7.10
CA VAL A 439 0.12 2.32 6.03
C VAL A 439 0.15 0.80 5.80
N PRO A 440 1.29 0.17 5.45
CA PRO A 440 1.35 -1.26 5.26
C PRO A 440 1.13 -2.01 6.57
N LEU A 441 1.60 -1.50 7.71
CA LEU A 441 1.36 -2.13 9.00
C LEU A 441 -0.14 -2.17 9.34
N ARG A 442 -0.86 -1.04 9.17
CA ARG A 442 -2.31 -1.00 9.38
C ARG A 442 -3.04 -1.99 8.47
N ALA A 443 -2.73 -1.98 7.18
CA ALA A 443 -3.38 -2.87 6.21
C ALA A 443 -3.13 -4.35 6.53
N ALA A 444 -1.91 -4.71 6.94
CA ALA A 444 -1.60 -6.07 7.36
C ALA A 444 -2.40 -6.50 8.60
N ILE A 445 -2.56 -5.62 9.59
CA ILE A 445 -3.32 -5.93 10.81
C ILE A 445 -4.83 -6.02 10.51
N GLU A 446 -5.38 -5.14 9.66
CA GLU A 446 -6.79 -5.18 9.24
C GLU A 446 -7.17 -6.48 8.50
N ALA A 447 -6.20 -7.12 7.85
CA ALA A 447 -6.40 -8.40 7.16
C ALA A 447 -6.49 -9.62 8.10
N VAL A 448 -6.09 -9.48 9.38
CA VAL A 448 -6.14 -10.56 10.37
C VAL A 448 -7.54 -10.60 11.01
N PRO A 449 -8.15 -11.79 11.19
CA PRO A 449 -9.41 -11.92 11.91
C PRO A 449 -9.35 -11.29 13.32
N ALA A 450 -10.38 -10.53 13.69
CA ALA A 450 -10.38 -9.73 14.92
C ALA A 450 -10.19 -10.58 16.19
N GLU A 451 -10.64 -11.83 16.17
CA GLU A 451 -10.48 -12.83 17.23
C GLU A 451 -9.03 -13.29 17.45
N GLU A 452 -8.19 -13.24 16.41
CA GLU A 452 -6.77 -13.60 16.48
C GLU A 452 -5.88 -12.43 16.93
N LEU A 453 -6.39 -11.21 16.83
CA LEU A 453 -5.67 -10.01 17.25
C LEU A 453 -5.58 -9.87 18.76
N GLY A 454 -4.35 -9.76 19.27
CA GLY A 454 -4.08 -9.39 20.66
C GLY A 454 -4.51 -7.95 20.97
N ALA A 455 -4.67 -7.66 22.27
CA ALA A 455 -4.95 -6.32 22.77
C ALA A 455 -4.02 -5.20 22.23
N PRO A 456 -2.69 -5.39 22.13
CA PRO A 456 -1.80 -4.37 21.56
C PRO A 456 -2.11 -4.04 20.10
N ALA A 457 -2.38 -5.05 19.26
CA ALA A 457 -2.73 -4.85 17.86
C ALA A 457 -4.05 -4.07 17.69
N ARG A 458 -5.05 -4.37 18.54
CA ARG A 458 -6.33 -3.63 18.55
C ARG A 458 -6.14 -2.17 18.96
N THR A 459 -5.26 -1.91 19.93
CA THR A 459 -4.84 -0.56 20.35
C THR A 459 -4.18 0.20 19.19
N TYR A 460 -3.29 -0.48 18.45
CA TYR A 460 -2.67 0.08 17.26
C TYR A 460 -3.71 0.43 16.19
N LEU A 461 -4.62 -0.48 15.84
CA LEU A 461 -5.67 -0.22 14.84
C LEU A 461 -6.55 0.97 15.20
N ARG A 462 -6.90 1.13 16.48
CA ARG A 462 -7.64 2.30 16.96
C ARG A 462 -6.89 3.61 16.69
N THR A 463 -5.57 3.59 16.84
CA THR A 463 -4.70 4.77 16.74
C THR A 463 -4.21 5.02 15.31
N ALA A 464 -4.12 3.99 14.46
CA ALA A 464 -3.53 4.05 13.13
C ALA A 464 -4.13 5.13 12.22
N PRO A 465 -5.46 5.40 12.18
CA PRO A 465 -6.01 6.50 11.40
C PRO A 465 -5.47 7.88 11.79
N LEU A 466 -5.08 8.07 13.06
CA LEU A 466 -4.43 9.30 13.50
C LEU A 466 -2.99 9.34 12.98
N LEU A 467 -2.24 8.25 13.14
CA LEU A 467 -0.83 8.15 12.73
C LEU A 467 -0.65 8.41 11.23
N THR A 468 -1.51 7.81 10.40
CA THR A 468 -1.45 7.96 8.95
C THR A 468 -1.85 9.36 8.51
N ARG A 469 -2.91 9.95 9.08
CA ARG A 469 -3.37 11.30 8.70
C ARG A 469 -2.39 12.41 9.06
N THR A 470 -1.70 12.27 10.19
CA THR A 470 -0.72 13.27 10.64
C THR A 470 0.69 13.00 10.14
N GLN A 471 0.91 11.85 9.48
CA GLN A 471 2.25 11.36 9.12
C GLN A 471 3.21 11.47 10.31
N ALA A 472 2.73 11.08 11.51
CA ALA A 472 3.42 11.37 12.76
C ALA A 472 4.86 10.86 12.72
N PRO A 473 5.87 11.71 13.02
CA PRO A 473 7.25 11.26 13.14
C PRO A 473 7.40 10.27 14.31
N THR A 474 8.47 9.49 14.31
CA THR A 474 8.70 8.38 15.24
C THR A 474 8.47 8.74 16.72
N THR A 475 8.98 9.88 17.18
CA THR A 475 8.83 10.34 18.58
C THR A 475 7.37 10.67 18.93
N LEU A 476 6.65 11.32 18.02
CA LEU A 476 5.24 11.63 18.19
C LEU A 476 4.39 10.35 18.13
N ARG A 477 4.71 9.44 17.22
CA ARG A 477 4.06 8.12 17.11
C ARG A 477 4.21 7.32 18.40
N ALA A 478 5.42 7.29 18.97
CA ALA A 478 5.68 6.67 20.26
C ALA A 478 4.86 7.27 21.39
N ALA A 479 4.76 8.61 21.47
CA ALA A 479 3.96 9.28 22.49
C ALA A 479 2.46 9.02 22.35
N LEU A 480 1.93 9.02 21.11
CA LEU A 480 0.53 8.69 20.85
C LEU A 480 0.21 7.24 21.20
N LEU A 481 1.09 6.31 20.85
CA LEU A 481 0.94 4.88 21.20
C LEU A 481 1.08 4.64 22.70
N GLU A 482 2.01 5.32 23.39
CA GLU A 482 2.13 5.26 24.85
C GLU A 482 0.81 5.68 25.52
N THR A 483 0.24 6.80 25.09
CA THR A 483 -1.05 7.28 25.60
C THR A 483 -2.16 6.27 25.32
N ALA A 484 -2.21 5.71 24.11
CA ALA A 484 -3.21 4.72 23.73
C ALA A 484 -3.09 3.43 24.55
N PHE A 485 -1.87 2.94 24.82
CA PHE A 485 -1.64 1.78 25.68
C PHE A 485 -2.09 2.04 27.12
N VAL A 486 -1.85 3.23 27.68
CA VAL A 486 -2.34 3.58 29.01
C VAL A 486 -3.87 3.65 29.04
N GLU A 487 -4.50 4.22 28.01
CA GLU A 487 -5.97 4.27 27.86
C GLU A 487 -6.60 2.87 27.81
N ASP A 488 -5.96 1.92 27.12
CA ASP A 488 -6.46 0.56 26.93
C ASP A 488 -5.99 -0.41 28.05
N GLY A 489 -5.33 0.12 29.10
CA GLY A 489 -4.93 -0.66 30.28
C GLY A 489 -3.70 -1.56 30.07
N LEU A 490 -2.89 -1.27 29.06
CA LEU A 490 -1.70 -2.03 28.66
C LEU A 490 -0.42 -1.37 29.20
N ALA A 491 -0.33 -1.23 30.54
CA ALA A 491 0.77 -0.55 31.22
C ALA A 491 2.17 -1.11 30.86
N ASP A 492 2.29 -2.42 30.69
CA ASP A 492 3.57 -3.06 30.31
C ASP A 492 4.05 -2.61 28.92
N TYR A 493 3.13 -2.33 27.99
CA TYR A 493 3.46 -1.83 26.64
C TYR A 493 3.82 -0.35 26.66
N ALA A 494 3.11 0.46 27.46
CA ALA A 494 3.46 1.86 27.67
C ALA A 494 4.86 1.99 28.30
N GLU A 495 5.18 1.15 29.30
CA GLU A 495 6.50 1.15 29.93
C GLU A 495 7.60 0.63 28.98
N ALA A 496 7.30 -0.35 28.13
CA ALA A 496 8.22 -0.81 27.11
C ALA A 496 8.62 0.31 26.13
N ILE A 497 7.72 1.22 25.78
CA ILE A 497 8.05 2.40 24.96
C ILE A 497 9.07 3.29 25.68
N HIS A 498 8.91 3.53 26.98
CA HIS A 498 9.86 4.34 27.76
C HIS A 498 11.23 3.68 27.93
N GLN A 499 11.25 2.38 28.28
CA GLN A 499 12.48 1.72 28.71
C GLN A 499 13.30 1.17 27.55
N ARG A 500 12.66 0.69 26.47
CA ARG A 500 13.35 -0.05 25.41
C ARG A 500 13.77 0.81 24.23
N LEU A 501 13.05 1.90 23.96
CA LEU A 501 13.26 2.70 22.74
C LEU A 501 14.24 3.87 22.94
N GLY A 502 14.53 4.26 24.19
CA GLY A 502 15.44 5.37 24.47
C GLY A 502 14.99 6.73 23.90
N LEU A 503 13.70 6.87 23.56
CA LEU A 503 13.14 8.09 22.96
C LEU A 503 12.75 9.10 24.05
N GLU A 504 13.08 10.37 23.83
CA GLU A 504 12.55 11.47 24.63
C GLU A 504 11.16 11.85 24.12
N LEU A 505 10.13 11.33 24.79
CA LEU A 505 8.76 11.62 24.40
C LEU A 505 8.37 13.08 24.75
N PRO A 506 7.60 13.77 23.89
CA PRO A 506 7.09 15.12 24.17
C PRO A 506 6.18 15.17 25.41
N TRP A 507 5.58 14.05 25.80
CA TRP A 507 4.85 13.91 27.05
C TRP A 507 4.93 12.48 27.60
N GLN A 508 4.54 12.35 28.87
CA GLN A 508 4.30 11.06 29.54
C GLN A 508 2.85 11.01 30.03
N THR A 509 2.14 9.92 29.77
CA THR A 509 0.80 9.73 30.31
C THR A 509 0.88 9.29 31.77
N LEU A 510 0.37 10.11 32.68
CA LEU A 510 0.41 9.82 34.12
C LEU A 510 -0.71 8.86 34.53
N TRP A 511 -1.90 9.05 33.96
CA TRP A 511 -3.06 8.20 34.12
C TRP A 511 -4.11 8.51 33.07
N SER A 512 -4.98 7.54 32.82
CA SER A 512 -6.18 7.68 32.01
C SER A 512 -7.39 7.13 32.77
N LEU A 513 -8.56 7.71 32.52
CA LEU A 513 -9.86 7.27 33.03
C LEU A 513 -10.84 7.20 31.87
N SER A 514 -11.38 6.01 31.63
CA SER A 514 -12.55 5.83 30.78
C SER A 514 -13.82 6.21 31.54
N LEU A 515 -14.39 7.37 31.21
CA LEU A 515 -15.62 7.87 31.82
C LEU A 515 -16.34 8.82 30.86
N LEU A 516 -17.57 8.48 30.50
CA LEU A 516 -18.37 9.29 29.58
C LEU A 516 -19.03 10.48 30.31
N GLY A 517 -19.32 11.54 29.54
CA GLY A 517 -20.08 12.69 30.04
C GLY A 517 -19.29 13.68 30.90
N ILE A 518 -17.96 13.68 30.79
CA ILE A 518 -17.12 14.72 31.41
C ILE A 518 -17.36 16.04 30.67
N SER A 519 -17.92 17.01 31.40
CA SER A 519 -18.37 18.30 30.84
C SER A 519 -17.37 19.44 31.07
N ALA A 520 -16.50 19.31 32.07
CA ALA A 520 -15.44 20.26 32.36
C ALA A 520 -14.33 19.55 33.15
N VAL A 521 -13.10 20.05 33.00
CA VAL A 521 -11.96 19.66 33.83
C VAL A 521 -11.25 20.90 34.34
N THR A 522 -10.66 20.80 35.52
CA THR A 522 -9.73 21.83 36.00
C THR A 522 -8.68 21.23 36.91
N VAL A 523 -7.48 21.80 36.89
CA VAL A 523 -6.44 21.52 37.86
C VAL A 523 -6.70 22.38 39.10
N GLY A 524 -6.49 21.80 40.28
CA GLY A 524 -6.52 22.54 41.53
C GLY A 524 -5.49 22.02 42.52
N SER A 525 -5.52 22.57 43.73
CA SER A 525 -4.70 22.07 44.84
C SER A 525 -5.55 21.90 46.09
N LEU A 526 -5.31 20.79 46.80
CA LEU A 526 -5.91 20.51 48.10
C LEU A 526 -4.91 20.85 49.21
N PRO A 527 -5.24 21.77 50.13
CA PRO A 527 -4.37 22.08 51.25
C PRO A 527 -4.20 20.87 52.17
N ARG A 528 -2.97 20.59 52.60
CA ARG A 528 -2.65 19.57 53.61
C ARG A 528 -2.42 20.23 54.96
N ALA A 529 -2.81 19.55 56.04
CA ALA A 529 -2.57 20.01 57.41
C ALA A 529 -1.07 20.21 57.72
N GLU A 530 -0.20 19.39 57.12
CA GLU A 530 1.25 19.53 57.13
C GLU A 530 1.83 19.23 55.74
N GLY A 531 2.64 20.15 55.20
CA GLY A 531 3.33 19.99 53.91
C GLY A 531 2.74 20.80 52.74
N PRO A 532 3.32 20.69 51.53
CA PRO A 532 2.81 21.37 50.34
C PRO A 532 1.43 20.84 49.95
N ALA A 533 0.61 21.71 49.34
CA ALA A 533 -0.71 21.33 48.84
C ALA A 533 -0.60 20.21 47.79
N THR A 534 -1.56 19.28 47.80
CA THR A 534 -1.59 18.17 46.85
C THR A 534 -2.25 18.64 45.54
N PRO A 535 -1.57 18.55 44.39
CA PRO A 535 -2.20 18.90 43.12
C PRO A 535 -3.27 17.86 42.76
N VAL A 536 -4.45 18.33 42.34
CA VAL A 536 -5.59 17.48 42.01
C VAL A 536 -6.18 17.82 40.64
N ALA A 537 -6.71 16.80 39.99
CA ALA A 537 -7.60 16.93 38.84
C ALA A 537 -9.05 16.88 39.33
N VAL A 538 -9.83 17.88 38.91
CA VAL A 538 -11.25 18.01 39.22
C VAL A 538 -12.05 17.82 37.93
N LEU A 539 -12.95 16.86 37.91
CA LEU A 539 -13.74 16.48 36.74
C LEU A 539 -15.22 16.72 37.03
N ALA A 540 -15.91 17.48 36.18
CA ALA A 540 -17.36 17.61 36.25
C ALA A 540 -18.02 16.47 35.46
N VAL A 541 -18.71 15.58 36.17
CA VAL A 541 -19.20 14.28 35.69
C VAL A 541 -20.71 14.14 35.90
N PRO A 542 -21.40 13.17 35.27
CA PRO A 542 -22.82 12.95 35.50
C PRO A 542 -23.15 12.61 36.97
N ALA A 543 -24.32 13.03 37.44
CA ALA A 543 -24.81 12.60 38.75
C ALA A 543 -24.94 11.06 38.81
N GLY A 544 -24.40 10.45 39.87
CA GLY A 544 -24.37 8.99 40.05
C GLY A 544 -23.09 8.31 39.57
N THR A 545 -22.11 9.03 39.03
CA THR A 545 -20.76 8.49 38.81
C THR A 545 -20.19 7.98 40.15
N PRO A 546 -19.75 6.72 40.23
CA PRO A 546 -19.13 6.17 41.45
C PRO A 546 -17.95 7.02 41.91
N GLY A 547 -17.89 7.35 43.21
CA GLY A 547 -16.83 8.18 43.80
C GLY A 547 -16.95 9.69 43.55
N ALA A 548 -18.00 10.15 42.84
CA ALA A 548 -18.23 11.57 42.61
C ALA A 548 -19.12 12.21 43.69
N HIS A 549 -18.84 13.48 44.01
CA HIS A 549 -19.57 14.26 45.00
C HIS A 549 -20.55 15.23 44.31
N PRO A 550 -21.82 15.32 44.73
CA PRO A 550 -22.79 16.20 44.10
C PRO A 550 -22.37 17.68 44.20
N ILE A 551 -22.59 18.45 43.12
CA ILE A 551 -22.35 19.90 43.10
C ILE A 551 -23.64 20.62 43.47
N GLY A 552 -23.65 21.43 44.53
CA GLY A 552 -24.80 22.30 44.88
C GLY A 552 -25.47 21.96 46.22
N ASP A 553 -26.54 22.69 46.55
CA ASP A 553 -27.29 22.47 47.80
C ASP A 553 -27.95 21.07 47.75
N PRO A 554 -27.80 20.21 48.79
CA PRO A 554 -28.41 18.87 48.83
C PRO A 554 -29.94 18.85 48.69
N ARG A 555 -30.59 20.02 48.61
CA ARG A 555 -32.03 20.20 48.37
C ARG A 555 -32.41 20.34 46.89
N GLU A 556 -31.45 20.47 45.98
CA GLU A 556 -31.68 20.49 44.52
C GLU A 556 -31.17 19.20 43.88
N GLU A 557 -31.96 18.59 42.97
CA GLU A 557 -31.49 17.46 42.15
C GLU A 557 -30.42 17.95 41.17
N SER A 558 -29.17 17.99 41.63
CA SER A 558 -28.06 18.37 40.77
C SER A 558 -27.78 17.27 39.76
N ARG A 559 -27.80 17.62 38.47
CA ARG A 559 -27.52 16.71 37.35
C ARG A 559 -26.02 16.45 37.14
N SER A 560 -25.16 17.11 37.93
CA SER A 560 -23.71 17.04 37.80
C SER A 560 -23.04 16.85 39.16
N ALA A 561 -21.99 16.05 39.17
CA ALA A 561 -21.13 15.75 40.31
C ALA A 561 -19.66 16.09 39.99
N VAL A 562 -18.81 16.15 41.00
CA VAL A 562 -17.36 16.33 40.88
C VAL A 562 -16.66 15.06 41.30
N LEU A 563 -15.77 14.57 40.43
CA LEU A 563 -14.78 13.56 40.79
C LEU A 563 -13.43 14.26 40.99
N VAL A 564 -12.79 14.03 42.14
CA VAL A 564 -11.46 14.59 42.45
C VAL A 564 -10.44 13.46 42.54
N ARG A 565 -9.31 13.62 41.86
CA ARG A 565 -8.19 12.68 41.90
C ARG A 565 -6.87 13.38 42.03
N GLY A 566 -5.86 12.70 42.54
CA GLY A 566 -4.49 13.21 42.49
C GLY A 566 -4.05 13.48 41.05
N LEU A 567 -3.45 14.64 40.80
CA LEU A 567 -3.04 15.04 39.45
C LEU A 567 -1.89 14.17 38.93
N VAL A 568 -0.96 13.76 39.81
CA VAL A 568 0.23 12.97 39.46
C VAL A 568 0.01 11.47 39.62
N ARG A 569 -0.73 11.06 40.65
CA ARG A 569 -1.10 9.67 40.92
C ARG A 569 -2.61 9.62 41.05
N PRO A 570 -3.31 8.72 40.34
CA PRO A 570 -4.77 8.67 40.30
C PRO A 570 -5.36 8.01 41.56
N GLU A 571 -4.84 8.32 42.74
CA GLU A 571 -5.44 7.88 44.00
C GLU A 571 -6.83 8.55 44.12
N ASP A 572 -7.87 7.74 44.32
CA ASP A 572 -9.21 8.24 44.63
C ASP A 572 -9.16 8.84 46.04
N LEU A 573 -9.27 10.17 46.12
CA LEU A 573 -9.28 10.90 47.39
C LEU A 573 -10.68 10.90 48.05
N GLY A 574 -11.59 10.04 47.56
CA GLY A 574 -13.04 10.06 47.81
C GLY A 574 -13.51 9.45 49.13
N ASP A 575 -12.63 9.04 50.03
CA ASP A 575 -13.00 8.49 51.35
C ASP A 575 -12.35 9.21 52.54
N THR A 576 -11.58 10.27 52.27
CA THR A 576 -11.06 11.17 53.29
C THR A 576 -11.97 12.39 53.41
N ASP A 577 -12.29 12.80 54.65
CA ASP A 577 -13.09 13.95 55.11
C ASP A 577 -12.55 15.30 54.55
N THR A 578 -12.52 15.42 53.22
CA THR A 578 -11.80 16.44 52.47
C THR A 578 -12.83 17.44 51.96
N ASP A 579 -12.82 18.62 52.55
CA ASP A 579 -13.72 19.70 52.18
C ASP A 579 -13.39 20.21 50.77
N LEU A 580 -14.22 19.80 49.80
CA LEU A 580 -14.08 20.16 48.39
C LEU A 580 -14.20 21.67 48.13
N THR A 581 -14.69 22.47 49.08
CA THR A 581 -14.69 23.93 48.96
C THR A 581 -13.29 24.53 49.08
N GLN A 582 -12.30 23.75 49.52
CA GLN A 582 -10.91 24.18 49.71
C GLN A 582 -10.03 23.97 48.49
N VAL A 583 -10.56 23.44 47.37
CA VAL A 583 -9.79 23.30 46.13
C VAL A 583 -9.49 24.68 45.55
N LEU A 584 -8.22 25.07 45.55
CA LEU A 584 -7.76 26.33 44.96
C LEU A 584 -7.50 26.15 43.47
N ARG A 585 -8.04 27.05 42.64
CA ARG A 585 -7.76 27.11 41.20
C ARG A 585 -6.51 27.94 40.92
N PRO A 586 -5.70 27.58 39.90
CA PRO A 586 -4.62 28.42 39.38
C PRO A 586 -5.15 29.78 38.92
N SER A 587 -4.30 30.81 38.97
CA SER A 587 -4.61 32.14 38.41
C SER A 587 -4.55 32.14 36.87
N GLU A 588 -5.21 33.09 36.21
CA GLU A 588 -5.21 33.14 34.73
C GLU A 588 -3.81 33.37 34.13
N ASP A 589 -2.90 34.03 34.87
CA ASP A 589 -1.52 34.28 34.44
C ASP A 589 -0.62 33.02 34.49
N GLU A 590 -1.07 31.94 35.17
CA GLU A 590 -0.34 30.69 35.35
C GLU A 590 -0.73 29.59 34.35
N ARG A 591 -1.64 29.88 33.40
CA ARG A 591 -2.07 28.95 32.35
C ARG A 591 -1.20 29.08 31.10
N ALA A 592 -0.51 28.02 30.71
CA ALA A 592 0.21 27.94 29.43
C ALA A 592 -0.63 27.22 28.34
N ALA A 593 -0.31 27.46 27.08
CA ALA A 593 -0.92 26.79 25.93
C ALA A 593 -0.03 25.63 25.46
N ALA A 594 -0.59 24.44 25.30
CA ALA A 594 0.08 23.28 24.70
C ALA A 594 -0.79 22.74 23.55
N ALA A 595 -0.18 22.42 22.41
CA ALA A 595 -0.86 21.76 21.30
C ALA A 595 -0.83 20.24 21.50
N LEU A 596 -2.01 19.61 21.52
CA LEU A 596 -2.15 18.15 21.61
C LEU A 596 -3.03 17.66 20.46
N ILE A 597 -2.56 16.62 19.78
CA ILE A 597 -3.30 15.93 18.72
C ILE A 597 -4.06 14.77 19.38
N SER A 598 -5.33 14.60 19.01
CA SER A 598 -6.20 13.55 19.55
C SER A 598 -7.00 12.88 18.44
N ASP A 599 -7.27 11.59 18.60
CA ASP A 599 -8.13 10.79 17.73
C ASP A 599 -9.63 11.04 18.00
N THR A 600 -9.94 11.79 19.06
CA THR A 600 -11.29 12.15 19.51
C THR A 600 -11.37 13.62 19.88
N SER A 601 -12.56 14.21 19.74
CA SER A 601 -12.81 15.62 20.07
C SER A 601 -12.58 15.91 21.56
N PHE A 602 -11.94 17.03 21.85
CA PHE A 602 -11.77 17.54 23.20
C PHE A 602 -13.07 18.13 23.72
N THR A 603 -13.44 17.79 24.96
CA THR A 603 -14.57 18.41 25.66
C THR A 603 -14.12 19.48 26.64
N ALA A 604 -12.94 19.33 27.25
CA ALA A 604 -12.31 20.33 28.12
C ALA A 604 -10.81 20.06 28.28
N ALA A 605 -10.03 21.09 28.62
CA ALA A 605 -8.62 20.95 28.98
C ALA A 605 -8.20 22.03 30.00
N ASP A 606 -7.21 21.72 30.83
CA ASP A 606 -6.55 22.66 31.75
C ASP A 606 -5.08 22.27 31.92
N LEU A 607 -4.18 23.24 32.16
CA LEU A 607 -2.74 22.99 32.29
C LEU A 607 -2.26 23.46 33.66
N SER A 608 -1.54 22.58 34.38
CA SER A 608 -0.94 22.94 35.66
C SER A 608 0.32 23.80 35.47
N PRO A 609 0.68 24.63 36.47
CA PRO A 609 1.95 25.37 36.47
C PRO A 609 3.20 24.46 36.35
N ASP A 610 3.08 23.21 36.80
CA ASP A 610 4.14 22.19 36.73
C ASP A 610 4.20 21.46 35.37
N GLY A 611 3.46 21.94 34.36
CA GLY A 611 3.44 21.35 33.02
C GLY A 611 2.63 20.07 32.88
N ILE A 612 1.62 19.85 33.74
CA ILE A 612 0.71 18.70 33.62
C ILE A 612 -0.58 19.13 32.92
N LEU A 613 -0.78 18.65 31.70
CA LEU A 613 -1.95 18.88 30.88
C LEU A 613 -3.05 17.87 31.26
N LEU A 614 -4.16 18.37 31.81
CA LEU A 614 -5.37 17.60 32.07
C LEU A 614 -6.33 17.78 30.90
N VAL A 615 -6.73 16.68 30.27
CA VAL A 615 -7.58 16.71 29.08
C VAL A 615 -8.77 15.79 29.28
N ALA A 616 -9.96 16.25 28.88
CA ALA A 616 -11.13 15.42 28.68
C ALA A 616 -11.50 15.34 27.18
N THR A 617 -11.86 14.13 26.76
CA THR A 617 -12.41 13.81 25.45
C THR A 617 -13.74 13.09 25.63
N GLU A 618 -14.40 12.76 24.52
CA GLU A 618 -15.61 11.93 24.53
C GLU A 618 -15.42 10.56 25.18
N ARG A 619 -14.17 10.05 25.28
CA ARG A 619 -13.86 8.76 25.89
C ARG A 619 -13.55 8.83 27.38
N GLY A 620 -13.19 10.00 27.90
CA GLY A 620 -12.77 10.12 29.29
C GLY A 620 -11.79 11.24 29.55
N ALA A 621 -10.99 11.11 30.61
CA ALA A 621 -10.01 12.10 30.99
C ALA A 621 -8.63 11.49 31.23
N LYS A 622 -7.58 12.25 30.93
CA LYS A 622 -6.19 11.85 31.11
C LYS A 622 -5.33 13.02 31.56
N ALA A 623 -4.29 12.71 32.32
CA ALA A 623 -3.25 13.67 32.70
C ALA A 623 -1.94 13.33 32.00
N LEU A 624 -1.37 14.31 31.29
CA LEU A 624 -0.13 14.19 30.55
C LEU A 624 0.91 15.12 31.18
N ARG A 625 2.08 14.61 31.55
CA ARG A 625 3.21 15.46 31.91
C ARG A 625 3.90 15.89 30.62
N ILE A 626 3.72 17.16 30.25
CA ILE A 626 4.40 17.76 29.10
C ILE A 626 5.87 17.94 29.46
N ARG A 627 6.77 17.43 28.63
CA ARG A 627 8.18 17.76 28.74
C ARG A 627 8.41 19.02 27.91
N PRO A 628 9.18 20.01 28.41
CA PRO A 628 9.52 21.16 27.60
C PRO A 628 10.31 20.67 26.37
N ALA A 629 9.65 20.62 25.23
CA ALA A 629 10.31 20.41 23.96
C ALA A 629 11.00 21.72 23.58
N ASP A 630 12.24 21.64 23.08
CA ASP A 630 12.80 22.70 22.25
C ASP A 630 11.76 23.09 21.19
N LEU A 631 11.48 24.39 21.08
CA LEU A 631 10.41 25.05 20.31
C LEU A 631 10.55 24.88 18.78
N ALA A 632 10.69 23.65 18.29
CA ALA A 632 10.81 23.33 16.87
C ALA A 632 9.98 22.09 16.52
N ILE A 633 8.66 22.24 16.45
CA ILE A 633 7.83 21.39 15.58
C ILE A 633 7.00 22.34 14.72
N ALA A 634 7.29 22.28 13.43
CA ALA A 634 6.83 23.19 12.39
C ALA A 634 5.32 23.10 12.14
N SER A 635 4.77 24.25 11.75
CA SER A 635 3.40 24.52 11.29
C SER A 635 2.90 23.61 10.17
#